data_AF-K2BIT2-F1
#
_entry.id   AF-K2BIT2-F1
#
_cell.length_a   1.000
_cell.length_b   1.000
_cell.length_c   1.000
_cell.angle_alpha   90.00
_cell.angle_beta   90.00
_cell.angle_gamma   90.00
#
_symmetry.space_group_name_H-M   'P 1'
#
loop_
_entity.id
_entity.type
_entity.pdbx_description
1 polymer ?
#
loop_
_entity_poly.entity_id
_entity_poly.type
_entity_poly.pdbx_seq_one_letter_code
_entity_poly.pdbx_strand_id
1 'polypeptide(L)'
;IAAKVADPSWLIRIQAADILEKMGESALEYLKKNIVEGSSDDRFHSIKIIQKIMKDKAFTTVRDFLNLDDTETKIMLLSALAEQDDETVFNLLCDSLTEPNYLVQRHAANLLIHYGNSVAPKIAAAFTRTQNGTTRYWFIDALSAFDTREAFFVQAEIFAAASKRQKIQILRSINNSGEEDIDRLRMLFLINALSDEGYSVRNAAFNQLAKFVHLKVDFDSREKGLDEALAMIRETGLEQRDNEQVKELIRSNDCASAMARIACGGIMNSAAQASRQAQAAGGVSQIAGQQAYQGAGHQEVQAGQAAAVQHSYQLHETREYAMSIEEILRQAVEKKASDIHFATDYPPTFRINGHIEFQEYLQTLEAPHIRHLAYQVLNPHARHAFEISQELDTSFEIKGLARFRVNMYMDMRGIGMVFRVIPYEIPDLDTLGVPAIIKTLAQKQKGLVLVTGPTGSGKSTTLASMLNYINKNRKSHIITIEDPVEFVHKPIQSKVTQRELNTSTRSFAGALRSSLREDPDIILVGEMRDLETIEMAITAAETGHLVLSTVHTSSAANTIDRLIDAFPADKHSQVRAALTEGLIAVVAQSLVPKKSGGMIAAFEIMTMTSAIGNLIKEGKTTQIKDYMLAGKQYGMQILDDSLAELMSRDEITFEEAMAASYNKDDFKKRYGSSQNTQPAAASGRAGGNFKPVADDDSLYG
;
A
#
# COMPACT_ATOMS: atom_id res chain seq x y z
N ILE A 1 8.13 33.46 17.43
CA ILE A 1 7.43 32.21 17.84
C ILE A 1 6.57 31.68 16.69
N ALA A 2 5.68 32.48 16.09
CA ALA A 2 4.90 32.07 14.91
C ALA A 2 5.77 31.58 13.72
N ALA A 3 6.91 32.22 13.45
CA ALA A 3 7.88 31.76 12.43
C ALA A 3 8.64 30.47 12.80
N LYS A 4 8.42 29.91 14.00
CA LYS A 4 9.02 28.66 14.49
C LYS A 4 8.05 27.48 14.46
N VAL A 5 6.86 27.70 13.92
CA VAL A 5 5.78 26.72 13.81
C VAL A 5 6.11 25.65 12.75
N ALA A 6 6.92 25.96 11.74
CA ALA A 6 7.49 25.02 10.77
C ALA A 6 9.01 24.81 10.92
N ASP A 7 9.58 25.04 12.12
CA ASP A 7 11.02 24.84 12.33
C ASP A 7 11.43 23.38 12.03
N PRO A 8 12.56 23.08 11.37
CA PRO A 8 12.98 21.70 11.09
C PRO A 8 13.05 20.80 12.33
N SER A 9 13.33 21.37 13.50
CA SER A 9 13.32 20.65 14.77
C SER A 9 11.91 20.43 15.31
N TRP A 10 11.52 19.16 15.42
CA TRP A 10 10.23 18.75 15.99
C TRP A 10 9.98 19.30 17.40
N LEU A 11 11.01 19.33 18.24
CA LEU A 11 10.90 19.83 19.61
C LEU A 11 10.60 21.34 19.63
N ILE A 12 11.22 22.09 18.72
CA ILE A 12 10.99 23.53 18.57
C ILE A 12 9.56 23.78 18.07
N ARG A 13 9.06 22.97 17.12
CA ARG A 13 7.67 23.09 16.63
C ARG A 13 6.65 22.86 17.74
N ILE A 14 6.83 21.83 18.57
CA ILE A 14 5.93 21.53 19.69
C ILE A 14 5.92 22.68 20.70
N GLN A 15 7.10 23.18 21.08
CA GLN A 15 7.18 24.28 22.04
C GLN A 15 6.58 25.57 21.49
N ALA A 16 6.84 25.89 20.22
CA ALA A 16 6.23 27.04 19.57
C ALA A 16 4.70 26.92 19.51
N ALA A 17 4.18 25.75 19.17
CA ALA A 17 2.75 25.48 19.13
C ALA A 17 2.09 25.59 20.52
N ASP A 18 2.70 25.02 21.57
CA ASP A 18 2.21 25.10 22.95
C ASP A 18 2.19 26.55 23.48
N ILE A 19 3.21 27.35 23.14
CA ILE A 19 3.23 28.77 23.51
C ILE A 19 2.13 29.55 22.78
N LEU A 20 1.97 29.34 21.47
CA LEU A 20 0.94 30.03 20.68
C LEU A 20 -0.48 29.63 21.11
N GLU A 21 -0.68 28.36 21.48
CA GLU A 21 -1.94 27.87 22.04
C GLU A 21 -2.25 28.56 23.38
N LYS A 22 -1.26 28.69 24.27
CA LYS A 22 -1.39 29.42 25.55
C LYS A 22 -1.64 30.92 25.38
N MET A 23 -1.13 31.52 24.31
CA MET A 23 -1.38 32.92 23.96
C MET A 23 -2.84 33.18 23.52
N GLY A 24 -3.56 32.14 23.09
CA GLY A 24 -4.97 32.23 22.71
C GLY A 24 -5.21 33.20 21.54
N GLU A 25 -6.29 33.99 21.62
CA GLU A 25 -6.72 34.88 20.52
C GLU A 25 -5.64 35.90 20.09
N SER A 26 -4.72 36.27 20.99
CA SER A 26 -3.62 37.19 20.68
C SER A 26 -2.61 36.64 19.66
N ALA A 27 -2.57 35.33 19.44
CA ALA A 27 -1.73 34.69 18.43
C ALA A 27 -2.36 34.67 17.02
N LEU A 28 -3.67 34.93 16.89
CA LEU A 28 -4.42 34.71 15.65
C LEU A 28 -3.94 35.58 14.50
N GLU A 29 -3.58 36.85 14.75
CA GLU A 29 -3.11 37.75 13.71
C GLU A 29 -1.85 37.19 13.02
N TYR A 30 -0.91 36.65 13.80
CA TYR A 30 0.32 36.05 13.29
C TYR A 30 0.08 34.73 12.56
N LEU A 31 -0.82 33.89 13.08
CA LEU A 31 -1.17 32.61 12.45
C LEU A 31 -1.91 32.82 11.14
N LYS A 32 -2.82 33.80 11.07
CA LYS A 32 -3.50 34.22 9.85
C LYS A 32 -2.52 34.74 8.80
N LYS A 33 -1.53 35.53 9.22
CA LYS A 33 -0.46 36.00 8.33
C LYS A 33 0.33 34.83 7.72
N ASN A 34 0.68 33.83 8.53
CA ASN A 34 1.35 32.62 8.04
C ASN A 34 0.51 31.83 7.03
N ILE A 35 -0.82 31.83 7.15
CA ILE A 35 -1.70 31.17 6.17
C ILE A 35 -1.59 31.81 4.77
N VAL A 36 -1.43 33.14 4.72
CA VAL A 36 -1.36 33.89 3.46
C VAL A 36 0.06 33.91 2.89
N GLU A 37 1.06 34.15 3.74
CA GLU A 37 2.42 34.48 3.31
C GLU A 37 3.44 33.34 3.56
N GLY A 38 3.07 32.34 4.35
CA GLY A 38 3.99 31.27 4.80
C GLY A 38 4.19 30.13 3.79
N SER A 39 5.15 29.26 4.09
CA SER A 39 5.37 28.00 3.39
C SER A 39 4.23 27.00 3.63
N SER A 40 4.14 25.93 2.84
CA SER A 40 3.14 24.86 3.03
C SER A 40 3.09 24.35 4.48
N ASP A 41 4.24 24.10 5.10
CA ASP A 41 4.35 23.68 6.50
C ASP A 41 3.88 24.77 7.49
N ASP A 42 4.21 26.04 7.23
CA ASP A 42 3.75 27.16 8.05
C ASP A 42 2.22 27.27 8.02
N ARG A 43 1.61 27.09 6.84
CA ARG A 43 0.16 27.13 6.65
C ARG A 43 -0.51 25.98 7.39
N PHE A 44 -0.04 24.75 7.17
CA PHE A 44 -0.60 23.54 7.80
C PHE A 44 -0.61 23.66 9.33
N HIS A 45 0.54 23.97 9.92
CA HIS A 45 0.65 24.05 11.36
C HIS A 45 -0.06 25.28 11.94
N SER A 46 -0.11 26.41 11.23
CA SER A 46 -0.86 27.59 11.68
C SER A 46 -2.36 27.33 11.71
N ILE A 47 -2.90 26.61 10.72
CA ILE A 47 -4.30 26.18 10.69
C ILE A 47 -4.58 25.27 11.90
N LYS A 48 -3.75 24.26 12.17
CA LYS A 48 -3.91 23.36 13.31
C LYS A 48 -3.90 24.07 14.65
N ILE A 49 -3.04 25.08 14.83
CA ILE A 49 -3.00 25.87 16.07
C ILE A 49 -4.26 26.75 16.21
N ILE A 50 -4.74 27.38 15.12
CA ILE A 50 -5.99 28.16 15.14
C ILE A 50 -7.17 27.28 15.56
N GLN A 51 -7.24 26.03 15.09
CA GLN A 51 -8.29 25.09 15.51
C GLN A 51 -8.29 24.84 17.01
N LYS A 52 -7.11 24.65 17.62
CA LYS A 52 -6.99 24.44 19.06
C LYS A 52 -7.40 25.67 19.87
N ILE A 53 -7.03 26.86 19.40
CA ILE A 53 -7.36 28.14 20.05
C ILE A 53 -8.86 28.41 19.97
N MET A 54 -9.44 28.33 18.77
CA MET A 54 -10.80 28.81 18.50
C MET A 54 -11.88 27.74 18.68
N LYS A 55 -11.51 26.45 18.65
CA LYS A 55 -12.43 25.31 18.75
C LYS A 55 -13.64 25.50 17.83
N ASP A 56 -14.83 25.70 18.37
CA ASP A 56 -16.10 25.84 17.65
C ASP A 56 -16.16 27.09 16.74
N LYS A 57 -15.30 28.10 16.98
CA LYS A 57 -15.17 29.30 16.14
C LYS A 57 -14.05 29.20 15.10
N ALA A 58 -13.37 28.06 15.01
CA ALA A 58 -12.27 27.89 14.05
C ALA A 58 -12.74 28.11 12.61
N PHE A 59 -13.91 27.58 12.27
CA PHE A 59 -14.52 27.74 10.94
C PHE A 59 -14.66 29.20 10.52
N THR A 60 -15.37 30.02 11.31
CA THR A 60 -15.58 31.44 10.99
C THR A 60 -14.27 32.22 10.94
N THR A 61 -13.22 31.74 11.62
CA THR A 61 -11.91 32.39 11.68
C THR A 61 -11.07 32.14 10.43
N VAL A 62 -11.22 30.99 9.77
CA VAL A 62 -10.37 30.59 8.63
C VAL A 62 -11.12 30.47 7.29
N ARG A 63 -12.45 30.52 7.30
CA ARG A 63 -13.28 30.39 6.09
C ARG A 63 -12.88 31.36 4.98
N ASP A 64 -12.55 32.60 5.33
CA ASP A 64 -12.24 33.63 4.35
C ASP A 64 -10.98 33.30 3.52
N PHE A 65 -10.09 32.42 4.02
CA PHE A 65 -8.92 31.92 3.30
C PHE A 65 -9.25 30.85 2.25
N LEU A 66 -10.46 30.29 2.23
CA LEU A 66 -10.89 29.38 1.16
C LEU A 66 -11.05 30.11 -0.18
N ASN A 67 -11.10 31.44 -0.17
CA ASN A 67 -11.12 32.26 -1.37
C ASN A 67 -9.73 32.51 -1.97
N LEU A 68 -8.64 32.10 -1.30
CA LEU A 68 -7.29 32.21 -1.85
C LEU A 68 -7.14 31.33 -3.08
N ASP A 69 -6.44 31.79 -4.12
CA ASP A 69 -6.19 31.02 -5.34
C ASP A 69 -5.05 29.99 -5.17
N ASP A 70 -5.04 29.30 -4.02
CA ASP A 70 -4.05 28.27 -3.70
C ASP A 70 -4.73 26.96 -3.33
N THR A 71 -4.53 25.96 -4.20
CA THR A 71 -5.19 24.65 -4.09
C THR A 71 -4.76 23.89 -2.84
N GLU A 72 -3.48 23.95 -2.51
CA GLU A 72 -2.90 23.24 -1.37
C GLU A 72 -3.46 23.78 -0.05
N THR A 73 -3.50 25.10 0.12
CA THR A 73 -4.09 25.76 1.29
C THR A 73 -5.58 25.46 1.41
N LYS A 74 -6.34 25.48 0.31
CA LYS A 74 -7.76 25.09 0.32
C LYS A 74 -7.95 23.67 0.85
N ILE A 75 -7.17 22.72 0.35
CA ILE A 75 -7.23 21.31 0.79
C ILE A 75 -6.87 21.18 2.28
N MET A 76 -5.84 21.88 2.76
CA MET A 76 -5.46 21.89 4.17
C MET A 76 -6.57 22.46 5.06
N LEU A 77 -7.19 23.57 4.63
CA LEU A 77 -8.30 24.19 5.34
C LEU A 77 -9.51 23.27 5.41
N LEU A 78 -9.88 22.63 4.29
CA LEU A 78 -10.99 21.67 4.26
C LEU A 78 -10.72 20.48 5.19
N SER A 79 -9.50 19.94 5.18
CA SER A 79 -9.08 18.82 6.05
C SER A 79 -9.18 19.17 7.52
N ALA A 80 -8.75 20.40 7.87
CA ALA A 80 -8.85 20.90 9.22
C ALA A 80 -10.33 21.02 9.63
N LEU A 81 -11.14 21.72 8.85
CA LEU A 81 -12.53 22.01 9.19
C LEU A 81 -13.41 20.76 9.27
N ALA A 82 -13.08 19.70 8.52
CA ALA A 82 -13.81 18.45 8.53
C ALA A 82 -13.73 17.64 9.84
N GLU A 83 -12.87 18.03 10.80
CA GLU A 83 -12.82 17.40 12.13
C GLU A 83 -14.03 17.75 13.02
N GLN A 84 -14.93 18.64 12.56
CA GLN A 84 -16.12 19.08 13.29
C GLN A 84 -17.41 18.52 12.63
N ASP A 85 -18.23 17.80 13.41
CA ASP A 85 -19.56 17.31 12.98
C ASP A 85 -20.62 18.43 13.01
N ASP A 86 -20.48 19.39 12.08
CA ASP A 86 -21.29 20.61 12.00
C ASP A 86 -21.97 20.72 10.61
N GLU A 87 -23.25 21.10 10.60
CA GLU A 87 -24.03 21.38 9.38
C GLU A 87 -23.38 22.46 8.50
N THR A 88 -22.69 23.40 9.12
CA THR A 88 -21.93 24.45 8.46
C THR A 88 -20.77 23.88 7.63
N VAL A 89 -20.08 22.87 8.14
CA VAL A 89 -18.97 22.20 7.45
C VAL A 89 -19.49 21.30 6.33
N PHE A 90 -20.62 20.62 6.54
CA PHE A 90 -21.26 19.85 5.46
C PHE A 90 -21.62 20.76 4.26
N ASN A 91 -22.22 21.92 4.51
CA ASN A 91 -22.55 22.88 3.44
C ASN A 91 -21.29 23.39 2.75
N LEU A 92 -20.21 23.67 3.49
CA LEU A 92 -18.92 24.05 2.92
C LEU A 92 -18.35 22.98 1.98
N LEU A 93 -18.39 21.71 2.40
CA LEU A 93 -17.91 20.61 1.56
C LEU A 93 -18.74 20.52 0.28
N CYS A 94 -20.06 20.70 0.36
CA CYS A 94 -20.94 20.76 -0.81
C CYS A 94 -20.59 21.93 -1.74
N ASP A 95 -20.34 23.12 -1.19
CA ASP A 95 -19.93 24.29 -1.96
C ASP A 95 -18.57 24.03 -2.64
N SER A 96 -17.65 23.36 -1.96
CA SER A 96 -16.32 23.00 -2.46
C SER A 96 -16.36 21.98 -3.61
N LEU A 97 -17.45 21.21 -3.75
CA LEU A 97 -17.69 20.36 -4.92
C LEU A 97 -18.02 21.18 -6.19
N THR A 98 -18.28 22.48 -6.06
CA THR A 98 -18.55 23.39 -7.18
C THR A 98 -17.32 24.16 -7.64
N GLU A 99 -16.22 24.10 -6.88
CA GLU A 99 -14.94 24.74 -7.21
C GLU A 99 -14.41 24.28 -8.56
N PRO A 100 -13.74 25.12 -9.38
CA PRO A 100 -13.21 24.71 -10.67
C PRO A 100 -12.08 23.67 -10.55
N ASN A 101 -11.39 23.63 -9.41
CA ASN A 101 -10.24 22.76 -9.21
C ASN A 101 -10.66 21.34 -8.79
N TYR A 102 -10.35 20.35 -9.63
CA TYR A 102 -10.68 18.94 -9.41
C TYR A 102 -10.12 18.37 -8.09
N LEU A 103 -8.90 18.78 -7.66
CA LEU A 103 -8.29 18.26 -6.44
C LEU A 103 -9.08 18.71 -5.20
N VAL A 104 -9.55 19.96 -5.20
CA VAL A 104 -10.41 20.49 -4.13
C VAL A 104 -11.74 19.75 -4.11
N GLN A 105 -12.37 19.55 -5.26
CA GLN A 105 -13.63 18.80 -5.37
C GLN A 105 -13.49 17.35 -4.86
N ARG A 106 -12.45 16.64 -5.31
CA ARG A 106 -12.19 15.25 -4.91
C ARG A 106 -11.91 15.16 -3.41
N HIS A 107 -11.13 16.09 -2.88
CA HIS A 107 -10.83 16.11 -1.45
C HIS A 107 -12.07 16.38 -0.61
N ALA A 108 -12.91 17.35 -1.02
CA ALA A 108 -14.19 17.61 -0.36
C ALA A 108 -15.12 16.39 -0.41
N ALA A 109 -15.18 15.68 -1.54
CA ALA A 109 -15.94 14.44 -1.66
C ALA A 109 -15.43 13.35 -0.70
N ASN A 110 -14.10 13.18 -0.57
CA ASN A 110 -13.50 12.24 0.37
C ASN A 110 -13.80 12.58 1.83
N LEU A 111 -13.82 13.87 2.17
CA LEU A 111 -14.17 14.31 3.51
C LEU A 111 -15.63 14.01 3.82
N LEU A 112 -16.56 14.15 2.86
CA LEU A 112 -17.96 13.72 3.03
C LEU A 112 -18.08 12.23 3.39
N ILE A 113 -17.18 11.37 2.89
CA ILE A 113 -17.13 9.95 3.25
C ILE A 113 -16.76 9.76 4.73
N HIS A 114 -15.88 10.61 5.29
CA HIS A 114 -15.44 10.50 6.69
C HIS A 114 -16.55 10.78 7.70
N TYR A 115 -17.57 11.55 7.34
CA TYR A 115 -18.75 11.79 8.19
C TYR A 115 -19.66 10.57 8.31
N GLY A 116 -19.43 9.52 7.52
CA GLY A 116 -20.19 8.27 7.59
C GLY A 116 -21.65 8.41 7.16
N ASN A 117 -22.47 7.46 7.62
CA ASN A 117 -23.85 7.29 7.13
C ASN A 117 -24.81 8.42 7.52
N SER A 118 -24.48 9.23 8.54
CA SER A 118 -25.33 10.34 9.02
C SER A 118 -25.53 11.43 7.96
N VAL A 119 -24.62 11.50 6.98
CA VAL A 119 -24.62 12.51 5.92
C VAL A 119 -25.33 12.06 4.64
N ALA A 120 -25.60 10.77 4.46
CA ALA A 120 -26.27 10.26 3.27
C ALA A 120 -27.64 10.95 2.98
N PRO A 121 -28.52 11.22 3.97
CA PRO A 121 -29.76 11.96 3.74
C PRO A 121 -29.53 13.40 3.29
N LYS A 122 -28.49 14.04 3.83
CA LYS A 122 -28.12 15.42 3.48
C LYS A 122 -27.60 15.48 2.05
N ILE A 123 -26.81 14.49 1.62
CA ILE A 123 -26.36 14.33 0.23
C ILE A 123 -27.56 14.15 -0.70
N ALA A 124 -28.54 13.31 -0.35
CA ALA A 124 -29.76 13.10 -1.14
C ALA A 124 -30.51 14.42 -1.38
N ALA A 125 -30.74 15.18 -0.31
CA ALA A 125 -31.39 16.49 -0.37
C ALA A 125 -30.58 17.54 -1.13
N ALA A 126 -29.25 17.49 -1.09
CA ALA A 126 -28.39 18.38 -1.86
C ALA A 126 -28.37 18.01 -3.35
N PHE A 127 -28.35 16.72 -3.68
CA PHE A 127 -28.37 16.19 -5.04
C PHE A 127 -29.61 16.65 -5.83
N THR A 128 -30.79 16.63 -5.19
CA THR A 128 -32.04 17.05 -5.82
C THR A 128 -32.11 18.57 -6.05
N ARG A 129 -31.49 19.37 -5.17
CA ARG A 129 -31.45 20.84 -5.27
C ARG A 129 -30.47 21.35 -6.33
N THR A 130 -29.31 20.71 -6.48
CA THR A 130 -28.29 21.16 -7.44
C THR A 130 -28.57 20.63 -8.85
N GLN A 131 -28.34 21.43 -9.89
CA GLN A 131 -28.34 20.97 -11.29
C GLN A 131 -26.93 20.80 -11.86
N ASN A 132 -25.88 21.11 -11.08
CA ASN A 132 -24.50 20.99 -11.51
C ASN A 132 -24.10 19.51 -11.68
N GLY A 133 -23.75 19.12 -12.91
CA GLY A 133 -23.40 17.74 -13.25
C GLY A 133 -22.17 17.22 -12.49
N THR A 134 -21.19 18.08 -12.23
CA THR A 134 -19.95 17.75 -11.51
C THR A 134 -20.23 17.51 -10.03
N THR A 135 -21.01 18.38 -9.40
CA THR A 135 -21.44 18.20 -8.00
C THR A 135 -22.24 16.92 -7.83
N ARG A 136 -23.19 16.67 -8.74
CA ARG A 136 -23.98 15.43 -8.74
C ARG A 136 -23.12 14.18 -8.91
N TYR A 137 -22.09 14.24 -9.76
CA TYR A 137 -21.12 13.15 -9.92
C TYR A 137 -20.43 12.82 -8.59
N TRP A 138 -19.91 13.83 -7.89
CA TRP A 138 -19.22 13.65 -6.62
C TRP A 138 -20.12 13.19 -5.48
N PHE A 139 -21.40 13.60 -5.47
CA PHE A 139 -22.37 13.05 -4.52
C PHE A 139 -22.62 11.56 -4.72
N ILE A 140 -22.73 11.10 -5.98
CA ILE A 140 -22.86 9.67 -6.27
C ILE A 140 -21.58 8.93 -5.87
N ASP A 141 -20.41 9.51 -6.16
CA ASP A 141 -19.11 8.95 -5.80
C ASP A 141 -18.94 8.82 -4.28
N ALA A 142 -19.26 9.86 -3.52
CA ALA A 142 -19.22 9.83 -2.06
C ALA A 142 -20.20 8.78 -1.48
N LEU A 143 -21.42 8.69 -2.02
CA LEU A 143 -22.39 7.68 -1.60
C LEU A 143 -21.93 6.26 -1.92
N SER A 144 -21.17 6.06 -3.00
CA SER A 144 -20.65 4.75 -3.41
C SER A 144 -19.67 4.14 -2.41
N ALA A 145 -19.06 4.97 -1.57
CA ALA A 145 -18.13 4.52 -0.55
C ALA A 145 -18.82 3.99 0.72
N PHE A 146 -20.13 4.22 0.88
CA PHE A 146 -20.89 3.71 2.02
C PHE A 146 -21.49 2.34 1.70
N ASP A 147 -21.05 1.30 2.40
CA ASP A 147 -21.63 -0.05 2.28
C ASP A 147 -22.73 -0.28 3.33
N THR A 148 -23.70 0.63 3.40
CA THR A 148 -24.81 0.55 4.37
C THR A 148 -26.16 0.54 3.70
N ARG A 149 -27.14 0.00 4.44
CA ARG A 149 -28.53 -0.09 3.99
C ARG A 149 -29.11 1.28 3.70
N GLU A 150 -28.81 2.26 4.55
CA GLU A 150 -29.25 3.65 4.44
C GLU A 150 -28.69 4.32 3.19
N ALA A 151 -27.40 4.15 2.91
CA ALA A 151 -26.77 4.72 1.73
C ALA A 151 -27.29 4.09 0.44
N PHE A 152 -27.54 2.77 0.43
CA PHE A 152 -28.18 2.09 -0.69
C PHE A 152 -29.57 2.65 -0.98
N PHE A 153 -30.42 2.87 0.04
CA PHE A 153 -31.73 3.47 -0.18
C PHE A 153 -31.65 4.89 -0.77
N VAL A 154 -30.69 5.69 -0.32
CA VAL A 154 -30.43 7.02 -0.89
C VAL A 154 -29.99 6.92 -2.35
N GLN A 155 -29.09 5.99 -2.70
CA GLN A 155 -28.68 5.76 -4.09
C GLN A 155 -29.86 5.35 -4.98
N ALA A 156 -30.73 4.47 -4.47
CA ALA A 156 -31.92 4.03 -5.19
C ALA A 156 -32.94 5.17 -5.40
N GLU A 157 -33.09 6.07 -4.43
CA GLU A 157 -33.90 7.28 -4.56
C GLU A 157 -33.34 8.23 -5.64
N ILE A 158 -32.03 8.47 -5.62
CA ILE A 158 -31.34 9.32 -6.60
C ILE A 158 -31.47 8.74 -8.02
N PHE A 159 -31.45 7.42 -8.18
CA PHE A 159 -31.50 6.75 -9.47
C PHE A 159 -32.70 7.16 -10.33
N ALA A 160 -33.87 7.40 -9.72
CA ALA A 160 -35.07 7.82 -10.44
C ALA A 160 -34.95 9.21 -11.07
N ALA A 161 -34.25 10.13 -10.41
CA ALA A 161 -34.04 11.52 -10.85
C ALA A 161 -32.72 11.73 -11.63
N ALA A 162 -31.91 10.67 -11.78
CA ALA A 162 -30.59 10.72 -12.37
C ALA A 162 -30.61 10.70 -13.90
N SER A 163 -29.67 11.43 -14.51
CA SER A 163 -29.39 11.33 -15.95
C SER A 163 -28.85 9.94 -16.32
N LYS A 164 -28.88 9.58 -17.62
CA LYS A 164 -28.34 8.30 -18.11
C LYS A 164 -26.92 7.99 -17.59
N ARG A 165 -26.02 8.98 -17.60
CA ARG A 165 -24.63 8.81 -17.14
C ARG A 165 -24.55 8.56 -15.63
N GLN A 166 -25.37 9.27 -14.85
CA GLN A 166 -25.46 9.13 -13.40
C GLN A 166 -26.08 7.80 -12.99
N LYS A 167 -27.13 7.34 -13.69
CA LYS A 167 -27.70 6.00 -13.51
C LYS A 167 -26.66 4.91 -13.67
N ILE A 168 -25.82 4.99 -14.71
CA ILE A 168 -24.74 4.02 -14.93
C ILE A 168 -23.70 4.07 -13.79
N GLN A 169 -23.36 5.25 -13.29
CA GLN A 169 -22.44 5.41 -12.16
C GLN A 169 -23.00 4.73 -10.89
N ILE A 170 -24.27 4.98 -10.57
CA ILE A 170 -24.96 4.36 -9.41
C ILE A 170 -25.01 2.84 -9.54
N LEU A 171 -25.36 2.32 -10.72
CA LEU A 171 -25.39 0.87 -10.92
C LEU A 171 -24.01 0.26 -10.72
N ARG A 172 -22.96 0.90 -11.23
CA ARG A 172 -21.57 0.41 -11.13
C ARG A 172 -21.03 0.41 -9.70
N SER A 173 -21.58 1.23 -8.81
CA SER A 173 -21.20 1.23 -7.40
C SER A 173 -21.87 0.15 -6.56
N ILE A 174 -22.92 -0.50 -7.04
CA ILE A 174 -23.62 -1.55 -6.28
C ILE A 174 -22.77 -2.82 -6.26
N ASN A 175 -22.34 -3.23 -5.06
CA ASN A 175 -21.53 -4.42 -4.82
C ASN A 175 -22.23 -5.37 -3.82
N ASN A 176 -21.74 -6.60 -3.75
CA ASN A 176 -22.12 -7.59 -2.75
C ASN A 176 -21.56 -7.17 -1.37
N SER A 177 -22.43 -7.02 -0.37
CA SER A 177 -22.10 -6.69 1.02
C SER A 177 -21.78 -7.93 1.87
N GLY A 178 -22.20 -9.12 1.45
CA GLY A 178 -22.14 -10.35 2.23
C GLY A 178 -23.31 -10.52 3.21
N GLU A 179 -24.22 -9.54 3.28
CA GLU A 179 -25.47 -9.62 4.03
C GLU A 179 -26.62 -9.98 3.10
N GLU A 180 -27.10 -11.22 3.22
CA GLU A 180 -28.08 -11.83 2.30
C GLU A 180 -29.34 -10.96 2.09
N ASP A 181 -29.87 -10.33 3.14
CA ASP A 181 -31.06 -9.48 3.07
C ASP A 181 -30.83 -8.20 2.25
N ILE A 182 -29.66 -7.55 2.41
CA ILE A 182 -29.30 -6.32 1.68
C ILE A 182 -28.94 -6.67 0.24
N ASP A 183 -28.19 -7.75 0.03
CA ASP A 183 -27.79 -8.21 -1.30
C ASP A 183 -29.01 -8.64 -2.13
N ARG A 184 -30.03 -9.23 -1.49
CA ARG A 184 -31.31 -9.51 -2.14
C ARG A 184 -32.03 -8.23 -2.57
N LEU A 185 -32.02 -7.18 -1.76
CA LEU A 185 -32.60 -5.88 -2.14
C LEU A 185 -31.81 -5.20 -3.28
N ARG A 186 -30.47 -5.25 -3.25
CA ARG A 186 -29.58 -4.74 -4.30
C ARG A 186 -29.80 -5.50 -5.62
N MET A 187 -29.88 -6.83 -5.57
CA MET A 187 -30.22 -7.66 -6.71
C MET A 187 -31.57 -7.28 -7.30
N LEU A 188 -32.63 -7.16 -6.48
CA LEU A 188 -33.96 -6.78 -6.95
C LEU A 188 -34.00 -5.39 -7.58
N PHE A 189 -33.23 -4.44 -7.05
CA PHE A 189 -33.04 -3.12 -7.65
C PHE A 189 -32.36 -3.20 -9.02
N LEU A 190 -31.29 -3.99 -9.14
CA LEU A 190 -30.59 -4.21 -10.41
C LEU A 190 -31.47 -4.91 -11.44
N ILE A 191 -32.28 -5.91 -11.03
CA ILE A 191 -33.28 -6.56 -11.90
C ILE A 191 -34.29 -5.54 -12.41
N ASN A 192 -34.80 -4.67 -11.53
CA ASN A 192 -35.71 -3.60 -11.93
C ASN A 192 -35.05 -2.61 -12.91
N ALA A 193 -33.76 -2.31 -12.75
CA ALA A 193 -33.02 -1.43 -13.66
C ALA A 193 -32.84 -2.00 -15.09
N LEU A 194 -33.08 -3.30 -15.30
CA LEU A 194 -33.10 -3.91 -16.63
C LEU A 194 -34.30 -3.42 -17.49
N SER A 195 -35.32 -2.79 -16.91
CA SER A 195 -36.42 -2.20 -17.68
C SER A 195 -36.17 -0.74 -18.10
N ASP A 196 -34.98 -0.18 -17.83
CA ASP A 196 -34.66 1.20 -18.22
C ASP A 196 -34.67 1.37 -19.75
N GLU A 197 -35.11 2.53 -20.24
CA GLU A 197 -35.21 2.81 -21.67
C GLU A 197 -33.84 2.79 -22.37
N GLY A 198 -32.77 3.18 -21.65
CA GLY A 198 -31.42 3.24 -22.20
C GLY A 198 -30.71 1.89 -22.17
N TYR A 199 -30.33 1.36 -23.34
CA TYR A 199 -29.53 0.14 -23.47
C TYR A 199 -28.28 0.15 -22.56
N SER A 200 -27.55 1.26 -22.51
CA SER A 200 -26.34 1.37 -21.69
C SER A 200 -26.62 1.24 -20.18
N VAL A 201 -27.81 1.64 -19.72
CA VAL A 201 -28.25 1.48 -18.32
C VAL A 201 -28.63 0.02 -18.06
N ARG A 202 -29.41 -0.59 -18.96
CA ARG A 202 -29.73 -2.03 -18.90
C ARG A 202 -28.47 -2.90 -18.88
N ASN A 203 -27.52 -2.62 -19.77
CA ASN A 203 -26.26 -3.34 -19.82
C ASN A 203 -25.41 -3.13 -18.56
N ALA A 204 -25.41 -1.92 -17.98
CA ALA A 204 -24.73 -1.68 -16.71
C ALA A 204 -25.37 -2.50 -15.58
N ALA A 205 -26.70 -2.53 -15.47
CA ALA A 205 -27.42 -3.33 -14.48
C ALA A 205 -27.15 -4.83 -14.66
N PHE A 206 -27.23 -5.33 -15.90
CA PHE A 206 -26.96 -6.73 -16.25
C PHE A 206 -25.54 -7.17 -15.83
N ASN A 207 -24.52 -6.37 -16.16
CA ASN A 207 -23.14 -6.71 -15.80
C ASN A 207 -22.91 -6.69 -14.28
N GLN A 208 -23.66 -5.88 -13.54
CA GLN A 208 -23.53 -5.82 -12.07
C GLN A 208 -24.26 -6.99 -11.39
N LEU A 209 -25.36 -7.49 -11.96
CA LEU A 209 -26.03 -8.70 -11.46
C LEU A 209 -25.08 -9.91 -11.40
N ALA A 210 -24.10 -10.01 -12.29
CA ALA A 210 -23.11 -11.09 -12.28
C ALA A 210 -22.26 -11.15 -10.98
N LYS A 211 -22.22 -10.08 -10.18
CA LYS A 211 -21.56 -10.09 -8.87
C LYS A 211 -22.38 -10.78 -7.77
N PHE A 212 -23.67 -11.01 -8.02
CA PHE A 212 -24.62 -11.59 -7.08
C PHE A 212 -24.96 -13.06 -7.43
N VAL A 213 -24.09 -13.75 -8.18
CA VAL A 213 -24.31 -15.14 -8.67
C VAL A 213 -24.53 -16.20 -7.57
N HIS A 214 -24.19 -15.87 -6.32
CA HIS A 214 -24.47 -16.72 -5.16
C HIS A 214 -25.96 -16.70 -4.76
N LEU A 215 -26.73 -15.72 -5.21
CA LEU A 215 -28.17 -15.62 -5.01
C LEU A 215 -28.93 -16.33 -6.15
N LYS A 216 -30.14 -16.78 -5.82
CA LYS A 216 -31.06 -17.41 -6.77
C LYS A 216 -32.17 -16.44 -7.19
N VAL A 217 -32.74 -16.66 -8.37
CA VAL A 217 -33.89 -15.92 -8.88
C VAL A 217 -35.01 -16.85 -9.29
N ASP A 218 -36.25 -16.38 -9.13
CA ASP A 218 -37.45 -17.13 -9.49
C ASP A 218 -37.87 -16.88 -10.94
N PHE A 219 -38.18 -17.96 -11.66
CA PHE A 219 -38.87 -17.96 -12.95
C PHE A 219 -40.02 -18.96 -12.88
N ASP A 220 -41.28 -18.50 -13.02
CA ASP A 220 -42.46 -19.36 -13.13
C ASP A 220 -42.47 -20.52 -12.10
N SER A 221 -42.25 -20.19 -10.82
CA SER A 221 -42.20 -21.12 -9.67
C SER A 221 -41.02 -22.14 -9.64
N ARG A 222 -39.97 -21.92 -10.44
CA ARG A 222 -38.69 -22.65 -10.35
C ARG A 222 -37.55 -21.68 -9.98
N GLU A 223 -36.85 -21.99 -8.90
CA GLU A 223 -35.59 -21.32 -8.57
C GLU A 223 -34.51 -21.73 -9.59
N LYS A 224 -33.83 -20.75 -10.18
CA LYS A 224 -32.64 -20.95 -11.01
C LYS A 224 -31.45 -20.17 -10.45
N GLY A 225 -30.25 -20.59 -10.85
CA GLY A 225 -29.05 -19.78 -10.63
C GLY A 225 -29.16 -18.45 -11.36
N LEU A 226 -28.69 -17.35 -10.75
CA LEU A 226 -28.71 -16.04 -11.38
C LEU A 226 -27.86 -16.02 -12.67
N ASP A 227 -26.80 -16.81 -12.73
CA ASP A 227 -25.99 -17.06 -13.93
C ASP A 227 -26.80 -17.68 -15.07
N GLU A 228 -27.62 -18.69 -14.79
CA GLU A 228 -28.53 -19.30 -15.77
C GLU A 228 -29.57 -18.29 -16.27
N ALA A 229 -30.11 -17.47 -15.36
CA ALA A 229 -31.06 -16.40 -15.70
C ALA A 229 -30.43 -15.34 -16.63
N LEU A 230 -29.22 -14.90 -16.32
CA LEU A 230 -28.49 -13.93 -17.14
C LEU A 230 -28.14 -14.52 -18.52
N ALA A 231 -27.80 -15.81 -18.60
CA ALA A 231 -27.57 -16.50 -19.87
C ALA A 231 -28.84 -16.49 -20.76
N MET A 232 -30.01 -16.84 -20.19
CA MET A 232 -31.28 -16.79 -20.93
C MET A 232 -31.63 -15.38 -21.43
N ILE A 233 -31.37 -14.34 -20.62
CA ILE A 233 -31.58 -12.95 -21.04
C ILE A 233 -30.62 -12.56 -22.17
N ARG A 234 -29.36 -13.02 -22.12
CA ARG A 234 -28.37 -12.75 -23.17
C ARG A 234 -28.74 -13.46 -24.48
N GLU A 235 -29.23 -14.68 -24.42
CA GLU A 235 -29.69 -15.45 -25.59
C GLU A 235 -30.89 -14.79 -26.29
N THR A 236 -31.77 -14.13 -25.53
CA THR A 236 -32.96 -13.45 -26.04
C THR A 236 -32.71 -11.99 -26.45
N GLY A 237 -31.51 -11.46 -26.21
CA GLY A 237 -31.09 -10.11 -26.60
C GLY A 237 -31.47 -9.03 -25.58
N LEU A 238 -30.51 -8.62 -24.74
CA LEU A 238 -30.68 -7.57 -23.72
C LEU A 238 -30.94 -6.16 -24.33
N GLU A 239 -30.51 -5.97 -25.57
CA GLU A 239 -30.75 -4.76 -26.34
C GLU A 239 -32.23 -4.54 -26.66
N GLN A 240 -33.06 -5.59 -26.62
CA GLN A 240 -34.48 -5.50 -26.89
C GLN A 240 -35.21 -4.79 -25.73
N ARG A 241 -35.85 -3.66 -26.03
CA ARG A 241 -36.57 -2.82 -25.04
C ARG A 241 -37.67 -3.59 -24.29
N ASP A 242 -38.31 -4.52 -24.98
CA ASP A 242 -39.47 -5.27 -24.51
C ASP A 242 -39.18 -6.76 -24.28
N ASN A 243 -37.93 -7.09 -23.94
CA ASN A 243 -37.51 -8.47 -23.71
C ASN A 243 -38.42 -9.17 -22.69
N GLU A 244 -39.15 -10.21 -23.14
CA GLU A 244 -40.14 -10.91 -22.32
C GLU A 244 -39.49 -11.61 -21.11
N GLN A 245 -38.23 -12.02 -21.20
CA GLN A 245 -37.55 -12.70 -20.10
C GLN A 245 -37.16 -11.72 -19.01
N VAL A 246 -36.84 -10.48 -19.37
CA VAL A 246 -36.67 -9.39 -18.40
C VAL A 246 -38.01 -9.06 -17.73
N LYS A 247 -39.11 -8.99 -18.48
CA LYS A 247 -40.45 -8.76 -17.91
C LYS A 247 -40.90 -9.90 -16.99
N GLU A 248 -40.60 -11.14 -17.35
CA GLU A 248 -40.88 -12.31 -16.54
C GLU A 248 -40.03 -12.32 -15.27
N LEU A 249 -38.74 -11.99 -15.37
CA LEU A 249 -37.84 -11.88 -14.20
C LEU A 249 -38.33 -10.81 -13.21
N ILE A 250 -38.73 -9.63 -13.71
CA ILE A 250 -39.27 -8.54 -12.88
C ILE A 250 -40.58 -8.95 -12.20
N ARG A 251 -41.49 -9.63 -12.93
CA ARG A 251 -42.77 -10.12 -12.40
C ARG A 251 -42.59 -11.20 -11.34
N SER A 252 -41.75 -12.19 -11.62
CA SER A 252 -41.56 -13.38 -10.78
C SER A 252 -40.87 -13.06 -9.45
N ASN A 253 -40.02 -12.03 -9.42
CA ASN A 253 -39.27 -11.65 -8.23
C ASN A 253 -39.91 -10.50 -7.43
N ASP A 254 -41.17 -10.14 -7.76
CA ASP A 254 -41.94 -9.09 -7.08
C ASP A 254 -41.14 -7.78 -6.89
N CYS A 255 -40.45 -7.37 -7.96
CA CYS A 255 -39.63 -6.17 -7.96
C CYS A 255 -40.45 -4.91 -7.62
N ALA A 256 -41.73 -4.86 -7.98
CA ALA A 256 -42.61 -3.74 -7.63
C ALA A 256 -42.74 -3.57 -6.10
N SER A 257 -43.00 -4.65 -5.36
CA SER A 257 -43.07 -4.58 -3.89
C SER A 257 -41.71 -4.38 -3.24
N ALA A 258 -40.63 -4.88 -3.87
CA ALA A 258 -39.26 -4.58 -3.44
C ALA A 258 -38.92 -3.09 -3.59
N MET A 259 -39.28 -2.49 -4.73
CA MET A 259 -39.09 -1.06 -4.98
C MET A 259 -39.98 -0.20 -4.07
N ALA A 260 -41.19 -0.66 -3.73
CA ALA A 260 -42.01 -0.01 -2.70
C ALA A 260 -41.36 -0.06 -1.31
N ARG A 261 -40.75 -1.20 -0.92
CA ARG A 261 -39.96 -1.32 0.32
C ARG A 261 -38.72 -0.42 0.32
N ILE A 262 -38.04 -0.31 -0.82
CA ILE A 262 -36.91 0.62 -1.03
C ILE A 262 -37.37 2.07 -0.86
N ALA A 263 -38.49 2.45 -1.47
CA ALA A 263 -39.06 3.78 -1.34
C ALA A 263 -39.58 4.09 0.07
N CYS A 264 -40.19 3.12 0.76
CA CYS A 264 -40.66 3.27 2.14
C CYS A 264 -39.52 3.29 3.18
N GLY A 265 -38.39 2.66 2.88
CA GLY A 265 -37.17 2.69 3.70
C GLY A 265 -36.31 3.94 3.51
N GLY A 266 -36.64 4.80 2.55
CA GLY A 266 -35.95 6.07 2.31
C GLY A 266 -36.15 7.07 3.46
N ILE A 267 -35.05 7.71 3.88
CA ILE A 267 -34.99 8.62 5.03
C ILE A 267 -35.83 9.91 4.82
N MET A 268 -36.32 10.17 3.60
CA MET A 268 -37.22 11.31 3.33
C MET A 268 -38.65 11.17 3.90
N ASN A 269 -39.09 9.97 4.30
CA ASN A 269 -40.41 9.82 4.96
C ASN A 269 -40.39 10.10 6.47
N SER A 270 -39.23 10.08 7.13
CA SER A 270 -39.13 10.44 8.55
C SER A 270 -39.10 11.95 8.77
N ALA A 271 -38.64 12.75 7.81
CA ALA A 271 -38.76 14.22 7.84
C ALA A 271 -40.23 14.67 7.75
N ALA A 272 -41.04 14.00 6.92
CA ALA A 272 -42.48 14.26 6.82
C ALA A 272 -43.28 13.74 8.04
N GLN A 273 -42.76 12.76 8.78
CA GLN A 273 -43.33 12.30 10.06
C GLN A 273 -42.90 13.19 11.23
N ALA A 274 -41.65 13.66 11.26
CA ALA A 274 -41.14 14.61 12.25
C ALA A 274 -41.79 15.99 12.12
N SER A 275 -42.03 16.49 10.89
CA SER A 275 -42.78 17.73 10.68
C SER A 275 -44.27 17.60 11.00
N ARG A 276 -44.89 16.41 10.83
CA ARG A 276 -46.29 16.17 11.25
C ARG A 276 -46.44 16.03 12.77
N GLN A 277 -45.45 15.47 13.46
CA GLN A 277 -45.43 15.42 14.93
C GLN A 277 -45.08 16.79 15.54
N ALA A 278 -44.25 17.61 14.89
CA ALA A 278 -43.95 18.97 15.33
C ALA A 278 -45.12 19.95 15.09
N GLN A 279 -45.88 19.81 14.00
CA GLN A 279 -47.06 20.64 13.72
C GLN A 279 -48.28 20.28 14.57
N ALA A 280 -48.31 19.09 15.19
CA ALA A 280 -49.35 18.70 16.14
C ALA A 280 -49.11 19.24 17.57
N ALA A 281 -47.94 19.83 17.86
CA ALA A 281 -47.50 20.13 19.23
C ALA A 281 -47.27 21.62 19.56
N GLY A 282 -47.52 22.57 18.64
CA GLY A 282 -47.17 23.97 18.90
C GLY A 282 -48.07 24.97 18.18
N GLY A 283 -49.14 25.38 18.84
CA GLY A 283 -49.87 26.59 18.47
C GLY A 283 -49.25 27.85 19.07
N VAL A 284 -49.60 28.98 18.42
CA VAL A 284 -49.67 30.36 18.94
C VAL A 284 -48.51 31.32 18.61
N SER A 285 -48.88 32.37 17.84
CA SER A 285 -48.41 33.78 17.79
C SER A 285 -46.95 34.11 17.45
N GLN A 286 -46.59 35.27 16.90
CA GLN A 286 -47.22 36.41 16.19
C GLN A 286 -46.06 37.39 15.85
N ILE A 287 -46.16 38.08 14.72
CA ILE A 287 -45.84 39.52 14.49
C ILE A 287 -44.37 40.01 14.28
N ALA A 288 -44.27 40.78 13.17
CA ALA A 288 -43.47 41.98 12.87
C ALA A 288 -42.01 41.89 12.39
N GLY A 289 -41.73 42.68 11.34
CA GLY A 289 -40.38 43.14 11.01
C GLY A 289 -40.17 43.51 9.54
N GLN A 290 -40.61 44.70 9.15
CA GLN A 290 -40.48 45.31 7.83
C GLN A 290 -39.12 46.00 7.59
N GLN A 291 -38.82 46.31 6.31
CA GLN A 291 -37.91 47.36 5.78
C GLN A 291 -36.38 47.09 5.75
N ALA A 292 -35.57 47.49 4.76
CA ALA A 292 -35.76 48.33 3.56
C ALA A 292 -34.69 48.10 2.46
N TYR A 293 -35.19 48.06 1.22
CA TYR A 293 -34.83 48.72 -0.06
C TYR A 293 -33.56 49.59 -0.32
N GLN A 294 -33.20 49.57 -1.63
CA GLN A 294 -32.39 50.47 -2.50
C GLN A 294 -30.89 50.10 -2.64
N GLY A 295 -30.36 49.75 -3.82
CA GLY A 295 -30.38 50.42 -5.15
C GLY A 295 -29.00 51.09 -5.36
N ALA A 296 -28.33 51.21 -6.50
CA ALA A 296 -28.49 50.94 -7.92
C ALA A 296 -27.08 51.09 -8.58
N GLY A 297 -26.88 50.63 -9.84
CA GLY A 297 -25.80 51.19 -10.69
C GLY A 297 -25.17 50.28 -11.75
N HIS A 298 -25.67 50.40 -12.98
CA HIS A 298 -25.02 50.33 -14.32
C HIS A 298 -24.01 49.21 -14.68
N GLN A 299 -24.33 48.33 -15.64
CA GLN A 299 -24.28 48.45 -17.12
C GLN A 299 -22.87 48.42 -17.77
N GLU A 300 -22.69 47.37 -18.59
CA GLU A 300 -21.96 47.32 -19.87
C GLU A 300 -20.46 47.62 -19.91
N VAL A 301 -19.66 46.54 -20.03
CA VAL A 301 -18.58 46.46 -21.03
C VAL A 301 -18.64 45.07 -21.69
N GLN A 302 -19.20 45.02 -22.90
CA GLN A 302 -19.10 43.90 -23.82
C GLN A 302 -17.73 43.89 -24.51
N ALA A 303 -17.34 42.69 -24.96
CA ALA A 303 -16.52 42.43 -26.13
C ALA A 303 -15.06 42.93 -26.07
N GLY A 304 -14.18 42.06 -25.55
CA GLY A 304 -12.75 42.29 -25.69
C GLY A 304 -11.83 41.22 -25.12
N GLN A 305 -12.21 39.94 -25.12
CA GLN A 305 -11.28 38.84 -24.77
C GLN A 305 -11.74 37.43 -25.19
N ALA A 306 -12.65 37.32 -26.17
CA ALA A 306 -13.19 36.04 -26.64
C ALA A 306 -12.33 35.35 -27.72
N ALA A 307 -11.03 35.65 -27.83
CA ALA A 307 -10.18 35.14 -28.93
C ALA A 307 -8.81 34.56 -28.53
N ALA A 308 -8.54 34.31 -27.23
CA ALA A 308 -7.24 33.79 -26.79
C ALA A 308 -7.27 32.57 -25.85
N VAL A 309 -8.45 31.94 -25.66
CA VAL A 309 -8.56 30.72 -24.83
C VAL A 309 -9.35 29.66 -25.60
N GLN A 310 -8.82 29.22 -26.73
CA GLN A 310 -9.38 28.10 -27.51
C GLN A 310 -8.39 26.94 -27.72
N HIS A 311 -7.30 26.87 -26.97
CA HIS A 311 -6.49 25.66 -26.92
C HIS A 311 -6.27 25.16 -25.49
N SER A 312 -6.57 23.87 -25.32
CA SER A 312 -6.16 22.97 -24.22
C SER A 312 -7.10 22.74 -23.03
N TYR A 313 -8.39 22.46 -23.25
CA TYR A 313 -9.12 21.54 -22.35
C TYR A 313 -10.08 20.66 -23.16
N GLN A 314 -9.51 19.76 -23.97
CA GLN A 314 -10.22 18.54 -24.35
C GLN A 314 -10.27 17.65 -23.10
N LEU A 315 -11.47 17.46 -22.58
CA LEU A 315 -11.83 16.45 -21.59
C LEU A 315 -11.24 15.09 -22.03
N HIS A 316 -10.28 14.55 -21.27
CA HIS A 316 -9.63 13.28 -21.58
C HIS A 316 -10.64 12.12 -21.52
N GLU A 317 -11.05 11.63 -22.69
CA GLU A 317 -11.60 10.29 -22.85
C GLU A 317 -10.55 9.29 -22.33
N THR A 318 -10.91 8.46 -21.35
CA THR A 318 -10.11 7.27 -21.04
C THR A 318 -10.29 6.30 -22.21
N ARG A 319 -9.38 6.36 -23.18
CA ARG A 319 -9.29 5.30 -24.19
C ARG A 319 -8.94 4.01 -23.45
N GLU A 320 -9.85 3.02 -23.55
CA GLU A 320 -9.63 1.70 -22.99
C GLU A 320 -8.52 1.00 -23.77
N TYR A 321 -7.57 0.40 -23.06
CA TYR A 321 -6.59 -0.49 -23.69
C TYR A 321 -7.26 -1.86 -23.87
N ALA A 322 -7.09 -2.49 -25.03
CA ALA A 322 -7.85 -3.68 -25.40
C ALA A 322 -7.60 -4.90 -24.49
N MET A 323 -6.44 -4.95 -23.81
CA MET A 323 -6.03 -6.03 -22.92
C MET A 323 -5.98 -5.53 -21.47
N SER A 324 -6.38 -6.35 -20.52
CA SER A 324 -6.27 -6.02 -19.10
C SER A 324 -4.81 -6.04 -18.64
N ILE A 325 -4.49 -5.32 -17.55
CA ILE A 325 -3.15 -5.38 -16.96
C ILE A 325 -2.81 -6.80 -16.49
N GLU A 326 -3.79 -7.55 -15.99
CA GLU A 326 -3.58 -8.92 -15.51
C GLU A 326 -3.16 -9.88 -16.63
N GLU A 327 -3.75 -9.76 -17.82
CA GLU A 327 -3.38 -10.57 -18.99
C GLU A 327 -1.95 -10.28 -19.47
N ILE A 328 -1.55 -9.00 -19.48
CA ILE A 328 -0.19 -8.60 -19.85
C ILE A 328 0.81 -9.16 -18.83
N LEU A 329 0.52 -9.03 -17.54
CA LEU A 329 1.37 -9.54 -16.48
C LEU A 329 1.46 -11.08 -16.50
N ARG A 330 0.36 -11.78 -16.83
CA ARG A 330 0.36 -13.24 -17.01
C ARG A 330 1.30 -13.67 -18.13
N GLN A 331 1.21 -13.03 -19.29
CA GLN A 331 2.13 -13.32 -20.41
C GLN A 331 3.59 -13.05 -20.04
N ALA A 332 3.85 -11.99 -19.27
CA ALA A 332 5.20 -11.67 -18.80
C ALA A 332 5.77 -12.76 -17.89
N VAL A 333 4.96 -13.26 -16.94
CA VAL A 333 5.37 -14.36 -16.04
C VAL A 333 5.60 -15.65 -16.82
N GLU A 334 4.73 -15.99 -17.78
CA GLU A 334 4.92 -17.17 -18.66
C GLU A 334 6.22 -17.09 -19.48
N LYS A 335 6.59 -15.89 -19.91
CA LYS A 335 7.87 -15.61 -20.60
C LYS A 335 9.07 -15.49 -19.66
N LYS A 336 8.89 -15.71 -18.35
CA LYS A 336 9.93 -15.59 -17.32
C LYS A 336 10.58 -14.19 -17.26
N ALA A 337 9.79 -13.14 -17.47
CA ALA A 337 10.26 -11.78 -17.31
C ALA A 337 10.54 -11.45 -15.84
N SER A 338 11.62 -10.70 -15.57
CA SER A 338 11.95 -10.20 -14.23
C SER A 338 11.21 -8.90 -13.90
N ASP A 339 11.08 -8.02 -14.90
CA ASP A 339 10.45 -6.71 -14.78
C ASP A 339 9.57 -6.44 -16.02
N ILE A 340 8.45 -5.77 -15.83
CA ILE A 340 7.50 -5.35 -16.86
C ILE A 340 7.39 -3.84 -16.82
N HIS A 341 7.63 -3.19 -17.95
CA HIS A 341 7.64 -1.75 -18.10
C HIS A 341 6.45 -1.27 -18.94
N PHE A 342 5.79 -0.22 -18.47
CA PHE A 342 4.73 0.51 -19.16
C PHE A 342 5.15 1.98 -19.26
N ALA A 343 5.26 2.51 -20.48
CA ALA A 343 5.64 3.89 -20.74
C ALA A 343 5.02 4.39 -22.04
N THR A 344 4.72 5.69 -22.10
CA THR A 344 4.07 6.31 -23.28
C THR A 344 4.98 6.19 -24.49
N ASP A 345 4.38 5.93 -25.66
CA ASP A 345 5.03 5.72 -26.96
C ASP A 345 5.79 4.39 -27.11
N TYR A 346 5.64 3.47 -26.15
CA TYR A 346 6.19 2.12 -26.24
C TYR A 346 5.10 1.06 -26.07
N PRO A 347 5.20 -0.11 -26.72
CA PRO A 347 4.41 -1.26 -26.31
C PRO A 347 4.84 -1.72 -24.89
N PRO A 348 4.01 -2.50 -24.18
CA PRO A 348 4.46 -3.18 -22.97
C PRO A 348 5.81 -3.88 -23.21
N THR A 349 6.72 -3.72 -22.26
CA THR A 349 8.13 -4.08 -22.47
C THR A 349 8.58 -5.00 -21.34
N PHE A 350 9.18 -6.14 -21.68
CA PHE A 350 9.57 -7.16 -20.71
C PHE A 350 11.09 -7.20 -20.57
N ARG A 351 11.58 -7.34 -19.34
CA ARG A 351 12.98 -7.69 -19.09
C ARG A 351 13.11 -9.20 -19.00
N ILE A 352 13.75 -9.84 -19.96
CA ILE A 352 13.96 -11.29 -20.01
C ILE A 352 15.46 -11.56 -20.08
N ASN A 353 15.98 -12.39 -19.17
CA ASN A 353 17.41 -12.69 -19.06
C ASN A 353 18.31 -11.43 -18.99
N GLY A 354 17.81 -10.36 -18.35
CA GLY A 354 18.51 -9.08 -18.22
C GLY A 354 18.35 -8.12 -19.40
N HIS A 355 17.79 -8.56 -20.52
CA HIS A 355 17.61 -7.76 -21.74
C HIS A 355 16.19 -7.19 -21.83
N ILE A 356 16.07 -5.98 -22.38
CA ILE A 356 14.79 -5.30 -22.63
C ILE A 356 14.22 -5.76 -23.98
N GLU A 357 13.01 -6.31 -23.96
CA GLU A 357 12.29 -6.81 -25.13
C GLU A 357 10.93 -6.12 -25.29
N PHE A 358 10.78 -5.34 -26.36
CA PHE A 358 9.50 -4.70 -26.74
C PHE A 358 8.52 -5.75 -27.25
N GLN A 359 7.31 -5.80 -26.70
CA GLN A 359 6.30 -6.75 -27.14
C GLN A 359 5.52 -6.16 -28.31
N GLU A 360 6.12 -6.15 -29.50
CA GLU A 360 5.57 -5.48 -30.71
C GLU A 360 4.20 -5.99 -31.17
N TYR A 361 3.81 -7.20 -30.76
CA TYR A 361 2.47 -7.73 -31.02
C TYR A 361 1.38 -7.08 -30.13
N LEU A 362 1.77 -6.32 -29.11
CA LEU A 362 0.88 -5.52 -28.28
C LEU A 362 0.86 -4.07 -28.77
N GLN A 363 -0.29 -3.41 -28.66
CA GLN A 363 -0.48 -2.03 -29.10
C GLN A 363 0.45 -1.08 -28.32
N THR A 364 1.06 -0.12 -29.02
CA THR A 364 1.80 0.99 -28.40
C THR A 364 0.92 1.76 -27.39
N LEU A 365 1.47 2.03 -26.21
CA LEU A 365 0.75 2.68 -25.12
C LEU A 365 0.71 4.20 -25.34
N GLU A 366 -0.49 4.77 -25.31
CA GLU A 366 -0.72 6.22 -25.21
C GLU A 366 -0.91 6.59 -23.73
N ALA A 367 -0.71 7.85 -23.35
CA ALA A 367 -0.89 8.31 -21.97
C ALA A 367 -2.26 7.92 -21.34
N PRO A 368 -3.40 7.97 -22.06
CA PRO A 368 -4.67 7.48 -21.54
C PRO A 368 -4.70 5.97 -21.26
N HIS A 369 -4.01 5.16 -22.07
CA HIS A 369 -3.92 3.70 -21.88
C HIS A 369 -3.20 3.38 -20.56
N ILE A 370 -2.08 4.05 -20.29
CA ILE A 370 -1.30 3.81 -19.07
C ILE A 370 -2.09 4.24 -17.84
N ARG A 371 -2.79 5.37 -17.90
CA ARG A 371 -3.69 5.80 -16.83
C ARG A 371 -4.79 4.78 -16.56
N HIS A 372 -5.39 4.23 -17.63
CA HIS A 372 -6.41 3.18 -17.51
C HIS A 372 -5.85 1.93 -16.82
N LEU A 373 -4.69 1.44 -17.28
CA LEU A 373 -4.01 0.27 -16.70
C LEU A 373 -3.58 0.51 -15.24
N ALA A 374 -3.02 1.69 -14.93
CA ALA A 374 -2.65 2.10 -13.57
C ALA A 374 -3.83 2.02 -12.59
N TYR A 375 -5.01 2.45 -13.03
CA TYR A 375 -6.21 2.44 -12.19
C TYR A 375 -6.80 1.04 -12.00
N GLN A 376 -6.42 0.04 -12.80
CA GLN A 376 -6.76 -1.36 -12.51
C GLN A 376 -5.95 -1.90 -11.32
N VAL A 377 -4.76 -1.33 -11.07
CA VAL A 377 -3.81 -1.80 -10.04
C VAL A 377 -3.97 -1.06 -8.72
N LEU A 378 -4.11 0.27 -8.79
CA LEU A 378 -4.13 1.10 -7.59
C LEU A 378 -5.49 1.11 -6.89
N ASN A 379 -5.50 0.94 -5.57
CA ASN A 379 -6.67 1.26 -4.75
C ASN A 379 -6.86 2.80 -4.60
N PRO A 380 -8.03 3.30 -4.17
CA PRO A 380 -8.30 4.74 -4.10
C PRO A 380 -7.28 5.56 -3.28
N HIS A 381 -6.75 5.01 -2.18
CA HIS A 381 -5.74 5.66 -1.35
C HIS A 381 -4.40 5.76 -2.07
N ALA A 382 -3.94 4.68 -2.68
CA ALA A 382 -2.71 4.63 -3.45
C ALA A 382 -2.76 5.56 -4.67
N ARG A 383 -3.92 5.65 -5.35
CA ARG A 383 -4.15 6.63 -6.43
C ARG A 383 -3.97 8.06 -5.94
N HIS A 384 -4.59 8.38 -4.81
CA HIS A 384 -4.49 9.72 -4.23
C HIS A 384 -3.06 10.05 -3.82
N ALA A 385 -2.36 9.10 -3.19
CA ALA A 385 -0.95 9.25 -2.84
C ALA A 385 -0.11 9.56 -4.08
N PHE A 386 -0.21 8.74 -5.14
CA PHE A 386 0.51 8.94 -6.40
C PHE A 386 0.20 10.29 -7.07
N GLU A 387 -1.05 10.73 -7.06
CA GLU A 387 -1.44 12.02 -7.66
C GLU A 387 -0.83 13.22 -6.92
N ILE A 388 -0.54 13.08 -5.62
CA ILE A 388 0.14 14.11 -4.82
C ILE A 388 1.66 14.03 -4.98
N SER A 389 2.24 12.85 -4.79
CA SER A 389 3.69 12.67 -4.73
C SER A 389 4.34 12.53 -6.10
N GLN A 390 3.57 12.24 -7.14
CA GLN A 390 4.04 11.88 -8.49
C GLN A 390 4.92 10.62 -8.56
N GLU A 391 5.07 9.92 -7.44
CA GLU A 391 5.87 8.72 -7.25
C GLU A 391 5.18 7.79 -6.26
N LEU A 392 5.13 6.49 -6.53
CA LEU A 392 4.51 5.52 -5.63
C LEU A 392 5.18 4.15 -5.76
N ASP A 393 5.62 3.60 -4.63
CA ASP A 393 5.91 2.18 -4.48
C ASP A 393 4.72 1.48 -3.82
N THR A 394 4.26 0.38 -4.41
CA THR A 394 3.18 -0.46 -3.88
C THR A 394 3.34 -1.91 -4.32
N SER A 395 2.39 -2.76 -3.93
CA SER A 395 2.34 -4.17 -4.35
C SER A 395 1.03 -4.49 -5.06
N PHE A 396 1.07 -5.43 -5.99
CA PHE A 396 -0.09 -5.96 -6.71
C PHE A 396 -0.01 -7.48 -6.74
N GLU A 397 -1.14 -8.15 -6.56
CA GLU A 397 -1.17 -9.62 -6.51
C GLU A 397 -2.15 -10.17 -7.52
N ILE A 398 -1.69 -11.09 -8.36
CA ILE A 398 -2.55 -11.95 -9.16
C ILE A 398 -2.55 -13.33 -8.51
N LYS A 399 -3.65 -13.64 -7.82
CA LYS A 399 -3.80 -14.88 -7.05
C LYS A 399 -3.46 -16.10 -7.90
N GLY A 400 -2.53 -16.93 -7.39
CA GLY A 400 -2.11 -18.16 -8.03
C GLY A 400 -1.12 -18.00 -9.19
N LEU A 401 -0.69 -16.77 -9.51
CA LEU A 401 0.33 -16.49 -10.52
C LEU A 401 1.62 -15.93 -9.91
N ALA A 402 1.59 -14.67 -9.47
CA ALA A 402 2.71 -13.99 -8.83
C ALA A 402 2.22 -12.77 -8.03
N ARG A 403 3.06 -12.32 -7.09
CA ARG A 403 2.98 -10.97 -6.52
C ARG A 403 3.92 -10.08 -7.33
N PHE A 404 3.62 -8.79 -7.39
CA PHE A 404 4.40 -7.82 -8.12
C PHE A 404 4.70 -6.65 -7.19
N ARG A 405 5.97 -6.21 -7.16
CA ARG A 405 6.30 -4.88 -6.65
C ARG A 405 6.08 -3.90 -7.77
N VAL A 406 5.28 -2.88 -7.53
CA VAL A 406 4.90 -1.87 -8.50
C VAL A 406 5.56 -0.56 -8.11
N ASN A 407 6.37 -0.03 -9.01
CA ASN A 407 6.86 1.34 -8.92
C ASN A 407 6.16 2.17 -10.00
N MET A 408 5.57 3.29 -9.61
CA MET A 408 4.93 4.25 -10.51
C MET A 408 5.56 5.61 -10.35
N TYR A 409 5.70 6.33 -11.46
CA TYR A 409 6.35 7.64 -11.50
C TYR A 409 5.77 8.50 -12.64
N MET A 410 6.05 9.80 -12.59
CA MET A 410 5.82 10.71 -13.69
C MET A 410 7.10 10.91 -14.51
N ASP A 411 7.02 10.70 -15.82
CA ASP A 411 8.02 11.07 -16.81
C ASP A 411 7.50 12.25 -17.65
N MET A 412 8.38 12.87 -18.45
CA MET A 412 8.05 13.91 -19.42
C MET A 412 6.92 13.53 -20.38
N ARG A 413 6.72 12.22 -20.64
CA ARG A 413 5.66 11.69 -21.52
C ARG A 413 4.39 11.25 -20.78
N GLY A 414 4.34 11.40 -19.45
CA GLY A 414 3.21 10.99 -18.62
C GLY A 414 3.57 9.89 -17.62
N ILE A 415 2.58 9.11 -17.21
CA ILE A 415 2.74 8.06 -16.19
C ILE A 415 3.65 6.95 -16.73
N GLY A 416 4.63 6.53 -15.92
CA GLY A 416 5.39 5.31 -16.09
C GLY A 416 5.06 4.31 -14.99
N MET A 417 5.08 3.01 -15.31
CA MET A 417 4.94 1.94 -14.32
C MET A 417 5.92 0.81 -14.58
N VAL A 418 6.50 0.27 -13.51
CA VAL A 418 7.36 -0.91 -13.54
C VAL A 418 6.87 -1.94 -12.53
N PHE A 419 6.59 -3.14 -13.01
CA PHE A 419 6.20 -4.28 -12.19
C PHE A 419 7.38 -5.24 -12.11
N ARG A 420 7.92 -5.46 -10.92
CA ARG A 420 8.89 -6.53 -10.68
C ARG A 420 8.15 -7.78 -10.24
N VAL A 421 8.38 -8.89 -10.94
CA VAL A 421 7.79 -10.19 -10.59
C VAL A 421 8.41 -10.70 -9.30
N ILE A 422 7.58 -11.07 -8.34
CA ILE A 422 7.99 -11.74 -7.10
C ILE A 422 7.40 -13.16 -7.11
N PRO A 423 8.25 -14.20 -7.19
CA PRO A 423 7.80 -15.59 -7.20
C PRO A 423 7.06 -15.97 -5.91
N TYR A 424 6.01 -16.79 -6.03
CA TYR A 424 5.34 -17.38 -4.86
C TYR A 424 6.17 -18.45 -4.16
N GLU A 425 7.05 -19.14 -4.89
CA GLU A 425 7.79 -20.26 -4.35
C GLU A 425 8.95 -19.76 -3.48
N ILE A 426 8.89 -20.09 -2.20
CA ILE A 426 9.97 -19.82 -1.25
C ILE A 426 10.95 -20.99 -1.35
N PRO A 427 12.23 -20.75 -1.69
CA PRO A 427 13.24 -21.81 -1.71
C PRO A 427 13.31 -22.56 -0.38
N ASP A 428 13.54 -23.86 -0.43
CA ASP A 428 13.77 -24.62 0.79
C ASP A 428 15.16 -24.29 1.35
N LEU A 429 15.24 -24.04 2.66
CA LEU A 429 16.47 -23.67 3.33
C LEU A 429 17.57 -24.72 3.12
N ASP A 430 17.22 -26.00 3.05
CA ASP A 430 18.18 -27.08 2.84
C ASP A 430 18.75 -27.12 1.41
N THR A 431 18.02 -26.55 0.45
CA THR A 431 18.39 -26.51 -0.98
C THR A 431 19.00 -25.17 -1.42
N LEU A 432 18.89 -24.13 -0.59
CA LEU A 432 19.35 -22.77 -0.91
C LEU A 432 20.89 -22.66 -0.98
N GLY A 433 21.62 -23.64 -0.42
CA GLY A 433 23.08 -23.61 -0.35
C GLY A 433 23.61 -22.71 0.78
N VAL A 434 22.81 -22.47 1.81
CA VAL A 434 23.21 -21.75 3.02
C VAL A 434 24.08 -22.62 3.94
N PRO A 435 25.02 -22.04 4.71
CA PRO A 435 25.75 -22.77 5.74
C PRO A 435 24.84 -23.37 6.82
N ALA A 436 25.19 -24.55 7.34
CA ALA A 436 24.36 -25.31 8.29
C ALA A 436 23.96 -24.51 9.55
N ILE A 437 24.82 -23.57 9.99
CA ILE A 437 24.55 -22.69 11.12
C ILE A 437 23.28 -21.84 10.92
N ILE A 438 22.91 -21.47 9.69
CA ILE A 438 21.70 -20.67 9.41
C ILE A 438 20.43 -21.44 9.81
N LYS A 439 20.41 -22.76 9.58
CA LYS A 439 19.32 -23.63 10.05
C LYS A 439 19.26 -23.68 11.58
N THR A 440 20.41 -23.75 12.25
CA THR A 440 20.51 -23.69 13.71
C THR A 440 20.04 -22.35 14.27
N LEU A 441 20.30 -21.24 13.58
CA LEU A 441 19.82 -19.91 13.96
C LEU A 441 18.30 -19.81 13.86
N ALA A 442 17.69 -20.40 12.82
CA ALA A 442 16.23 -20.45 12.67
C ALA A 442 15.53 -21.24 13.81
N GLN A 443 16.25 -22.13 14.50
CA GLN A 443 15.70 -22.92 15.61
C GLN A 443 15.80 -22.23 16.98
N LYS A 444 16.42 -21.04 17.05
CA LYS A 444 16.54 -20.29 18.31
C LYS A 444 15.16 -19.87 18.81
N GLN A 445 15.00 -19.86 20.14
CA GLN A 445 13.73 -19.51 20.78
C GLN A 445 13.57 -18.00 20.94
N LYS A 446 14.68 -17.29 21.18
CA LYS A 446 14.74 -15.84 21.39
C LYS A 446 16.09 -15.27 20.98
N GLY A 447 16.14 -13.95 20.81
CA GLY A 447 17.31 -13.16 20.49
C GLY A 447 17.26 -12.57 19.08
N LEU A 448 18.27 -11.79 18.70
CA LEU A 448 18.34 -11.03 17.45
C LEU A 448 19.28 -11.72 16.45
N VAL A 449 18.79 -12.01 15.25
CA VAL A 449 19.58 -12.50 14.11
C VAL A 449 19.49 -11.48 12.99
N LEU A 450 20.65 -11.03 12.51
CA LEU A 450 20.75 -10.03 11.45
C LEU A 450 21.25 -10.65 10.16
N VAL A 451 20.50 -10.50 9.08
CA VAL A 451 20.95 -10.86 7.72
C VAL A 451 21.29 -9.57 6.99
N THR A 452 22.55 -9.38 6.65
CA THR A 452 23.08 -8.12 6.12
C THR A 452 23.72 -8.31 4.75
N GLY A 453 24.00 -7.20 4.07
CA GLY A 453 24.56 -7.17 2.73
C GLY A 453 23.95 -6.05 1.88
N PRO A 454 24.51 -5.76 0.70
CA PRO A 454 23.99 -4.74 -0.20
C PRO A 454 22.60 -5.10 -0.75
N THR A 455 21.94 -4.14 -1.41
CA THR A 455 20.70 -4.41 -2.15
C THR A 455 20.92 -5.50 -3.20
N GLY A 456 19.97 -6.41 -3.32
CA GLY A 456 20.07 -7.53 -4.27
C GLY A 456 21.01 -8.66 -3.83
N SER A 457 21.55 -8.64 -2.60
CA SER A 457 22.41 -9.73 -2.13
C SER A 457 21.66 -11.01 -1.72
N GLY A 458 20.34 -11.06 -1.82
CA GLY A 458 19.52 -12.24 -1.47
C GLY A 458 19.09 -12.34 0.01
N LYS A 459 19.18 -11.24 0.78
CA LYS A 459 18.78 -11.20 2.21
C LYS A 459 17.35 -11.69 2.45
N SER A 460 16.39 -11.14 1.70
CA SER A 460 14.98 -11.49 1.81
C SER A 460 14.73 -12.95 1.49
N THR A 461 15.44 -13.52 0.50
CA THR A 461 15.36 -14.94 0.16
C THR A 461 15.85 -15.82 1.30
N THR A 462 16.97 -15.48 1.93
CA THR A 462 17.50 -16.19 3.10
C THR A 462 16.52 -16.13 4.28
N LEU A 463 16.00 -14.94 4.59
CA LEU A 463 15.04 -14.75 5.69
C LEU A 463 13.70 -15.44 5.43
N ALA A 464 13.17 -15.37 4.21
CA ALA A 464 11.97 -16.10 3.82
C ALA A 464 12.19 -17.62 3.96
N SER A 465 13.33 -18.13 3.51
CA SER A 465 13.65 -19.56 3.65
C SER A 465 13.75 -19.99 5.12
N MET A 466 14.36 -19.14 5.98
CA MET A 466 14.40 -19.36 7.44
C MET A 466 12.99 -19.36 8.05
N LEU A 467 12.16 -18.38 7.74
CA LEU A 467 10.78 -18.31 8.25
C LEU A 467 9.92 -19.47 7.76
N ASN A 468 10.09 -19.89 6.50
CA ASN A 468 9.40 -21.04 5.95
C ASN A 468 9.82 -22.33 6.65
N TYR A 469 11.12 -22.49 6.95
CA TYR A 469 11.62 -23.58 7.76
C TYR A 469 10.99 -23.58 9.17
N ILE A 470 10.92 -22.42 9.84
CA ILE A 470 10.24 -22.30 11.15
C ILE A 470 8.76 -22.69 11.04
N ASN A 471 8.05 -22.15 10.06
CA ASN A 471 6.63 -22.40 9.82
C ASN A 471 6.32 -23.89 9.53
N LYS A 472 7.26 -24.63 8.94
CA LYS A 472 7.14 -26.08 8.70
C LYS A 472 7.42 -26.93 9.95
N ASN A 473 8.23 -26.44 10.88
CA ASN A 473 8.81 -27.26 11.96
C ASN A 473 8.42 -26.83 13.38
N ARG A 474 7.76 -25.68 13.55
CA ARG A 474 7.37 -25.12 14.84
C ARG A 474 5.91 -24.65 14.81
N LYS A 475 5.23 -24.83 15.94
CA LYS A 475 3.90 -24.23 16.20
C LYS A 475 4.11 -22.90 16.90
N SER A 476 4.12 -21.83 16.13
CA SER A 476 4.39 -20.49 16.64
C SER A 476 3.55 -19.41 15.97
N HIS A 477 3.58 -18.22 16.54
CA HIS A 477 3.07 -17.01 15.91
C HIS A 477 4.22 -16.20 15.31
N ILE A 478 4.23 -16.10 13.98
CA ILE A 478 5.20 -15.34 13.19
C ILE A 478 4.53 -14.04 12.75
N ILE A 479 5.14 -12.91 13.07
CA ILE A 479 4.73 -11.59 12.57
C ILE A 479 5.85 -11.04 11.68
N THR A 480 5.52 -10.61 10.47
CA THR A 480 6.46 -9.90 9.60
C THR A 480 6.00 -8.46 9.37
N ILE A 481 6.95 -7.53 9.31
CA ILE A 481 6.72 -6.12 9.00
C ILE A 481 7.67 -5.78 7.86
N GLU A 482 7.14 -5.46 6.68
CA GLU A 482 7.92 -5.40 5.42
C GLU A 482 7.53 -4.19 4.56
N ASP A 483 8.39 -3.80 3.61
CA ASP A 483 8.20 -2.63 2.73
C ASP A 483 8.79 -2.84 1.32
N PRO A 484 8.02 -3.42 0.37
CA PRO A 484 6.77 -4.16 0.56
C PRO A 484 7.01 -5.61 1.02
N VAL A 485 5.94 -6.40 1.19
CA VAL A 485 6.07 -7.85 1.41
C VAL A 485 6.61 -8.50 0.14
N GLU A 486 7.75 -9.17 0.25
CA GLU A 486 8.37 -9.88 -0.88
C GLU A 486 7.80 -11.31 -0.99
N PHE A 487 7.97 -12.13 0.04
CA PHE A 487 7.53 -13.53 0.01
C PHE A 487 6.26 -13.74 0.82
N VAL A 488 5.24 -14.36 0.22
CA VAL A 488 3.99 -14.68 0.92
C VAL A 488 4.10 -16.05 1.61
N HIS A 489 4.04 -16.03 2.93
CA HIS A 489 4.12 -17.21 3.78
C HIS A 489 2.72 -17.74 4.09
N LYS A 490 2.34 -18.85 3.45
CA LYS A 490 1.09 -19.56 3.80
C LYS A 490 1.22 -20.22 5.18
N PRO A 491 0.20 -20.17 6.05
CA PRO A 491 0.23 -20.91 7.31
C PRO A 491 0.40 -22.42 7.09
N ILE A 492 1.31 -23.06 7.84
CA ILE A 492 1.53 -24.52 7.81
C ILE A 492 1.35 -25.09 9.22
N GLN A 493 2.37 -24.98 10.08
CA GLN A 493 2.26 -25.30 11.51
C GLN A 493 2.22 -24.04 12.37
N SER A 494 2.71 -22.92 11.85
CA SER A 494 2.69 -21.61 12.51
C SER A 494 1.55 -20.74 11.96
N LYS A 495 1.03 -19.85 12.82
CA LYS A 495 0.24 -18.70 12.40
C LYS A 495 1.19 -17.66 11.84
N VAL A 496 0.88 -17.12 10.66
CA VAL A 496 1.69 -16.10 10.00
C VAL A 496 0.85 -14.85 9.79
N THR A 497 1.34 -13.71 10.27
CA THR A 497 0.74 -12.39 10.09
C THR A 497 1.76 -11.50 9.38
N GLN A 498 1.52 -11.16 8.11
CA GLN A 498 2.42 -10.28 7.35
C GLN A 498 1.81 -8.88 7.23
N ARG A 499 2.56 -7.86 7.63
CA ARG A 499 2.14 -6.45 7.64
C ARG A 499 3.01 -5.67 6.67
N GLU A 500 2.40 -5.15 5.62
CA GLU A 500 3.09 -4.32 4.64
C GLU A 500 2.97 -2.84 5.04
N LEU A 501 4.07 -2.08 4.92
CA LEU A 501 4.05 -0.64 5.11
C LEU A 501 3.17 0.05 4.06
N ASN A 502 2.53 1.14 4.48
CA ASN A 502 1.58 1.94 3.70
C ASN A 502 0.30 1.21 3.26
N THR A 503 0.21 -0.11 3.46
CA THR A 503 -0.97 -0.94 3.22
C THR A 503 -1.62 -1.38 4.54
N SER A 504 -0.87 -2.06 5.42
CA SER A 504 -1.37 -2.63 6.69
C SER A 504 -0.92 -1.83 7.93
N THR A 505 0.10 -1.01 7.79
CA THR A 505 0.67 -0.19 8.87
C THR A 505 1.31 1.09 8.30
N ARG A 506 1.52 2.11 9.14
CA ARG A 506 2.09 3.40 8.74
C ARG A 506 3.59 3.54 9.02
N SER A 507 4.15 2.75 9.94
CA SER A 507 5.58 2.79 10.27
C SER A 507 6.09 1.45 10.82
N PHE A 508 7.39 1.17 10.64
CA PHE A 508 8.05 -0.01 11.21
C PHE A 508 7.95 -0.01 12.73
N ALA A 509 8.37 1.07 13.38
CA ALA A 509 8.32 1.20 14.84
C ALA A 509 6.89 1.04 15.41
N GLY A 510 5.88 1.66 14.76
CA GLY A 510 4.49 1.52 15.19
C GLY A 510 3.96 0.09 15.05
N ALA A 511 4.29 -0.60 13.95
CA ALA A 511 3.96 -2.00 13.77
C ALA A 511 4.68 -2.91 14.78
N LEU A 512 5.98 -2.67 15.01
CA LEU A 512 6.77 -3.45 15.95
C LEU A 512 6.22 -3.28 17.37
N ARG A 513 5.85 -2.06 17.76
CA ARG A 513 5.23 -1.78 19.07
C ARG A 513 3.93 -2.50 19.29
N SER A 514 3.06 -2.50 18.27
CA SER A 514 1.79 -3.21 18.34
C SER A 514 2.00 -4.72 18.36
N SER A 515 2.96 -5.23 17.56
CA SER A 515 3.25 -6.65 17.46
C SER A 515 3.60 -7.29 18.80
N LEU A 516 4.29 -6.59 19.71
CA LEU A 516 4.62 -7.11 21.05
C LEU A 516 3.39 -7.41 21.93
N ARG A 517 2.19 -6.94 21.55
CA ARG A 517 0.92 -7.24 22.22
C ARG A 517 0.04 -8.21 21.44
N GLU A 518 0.55 -8.74 20.34
CA GLU A 518 -0.15 -9.68 19.46
C GLU A 518 0.24 -11.14 19.73
N ASP A 519 0.89 -11.42 20.87
CA ASP A 519 1.42 -12.73 21.27
C ASP A 519 2.35 -13.36 20.20
N PRO A 520 3.40 -12.67 19.71
CA PRO A 520 4.33 -13.24 18.76
C PRO A 520 5.38 -14.12 19.45
N ASP A 521 5.83 -15.16 18.74
CA ASP A 521 7.07 -15.88 19.08
C ASP A 521 8.26 -15.36 18.25
N ILE A 522 7.99 -15.05 16.98
CA ILE A 522 9.00 -14.63 16.00
C ILE A 522 8.53 -13.33 15.33
N ILE A 523 9.44 -12.36 15.24
CA ILE A 523 9.18 -11.08 14.58
C ILE A 523 10.24 -10.87 13.50
N LEU A 524 9.81 -10.72 12.25
CA LEU A 524 10.65 -10.22 11.16
C LEU A 524 10.42 -8.72 11.00
N VAL A 525 11.49 -7.94 11.15
CA VAL A 525 11.53 -6.52 10.80
C VAL A 525 12.28 -6.40 9.48
N GLY A 526 11.60 -5.98 8.41
CA GLY A 526 12.16 -5.99 7.06
C GLY A 526 13.50 -5.26 6.98
N GLU A 527 13.60 -4.07 7.56
CA GLU A 527 14.86 -3.34 7.67
C GLU A 527 14.90 -2.45 8.91
N MET A 528 16.05 -2.38 9.57
CA MET A 528 16.33 -1.44 10.66
C MET A 528 17.09 -0.22 10.14
N ARG A 529 16.35 0.85 9.79
CA ARG A 529 16.92 2.12 9.30
C ARG A 529 17.05 3.16 10.40
N ASP A 530 15.95 3.37 11.12
CA ASP A 530 15.82 4.42 12.12
C ASP A 530 16.10 3.92 13.53
N LEU A 531 16.50 4.86 14.39
CA LEU A 531 16.83 4.65 15.80
C LEU A 531 15.71 3.92 16.55
N GLU A 532 14.46 4.36 16.35
CA GLU A 532 13.29 3.83 17.05
C GLU A 532 13.08 2.35 16.72
N THR A 533 13.17 1.98 15.45
CA THR A 533 13.04 0.59 14.99
C THR A 533 14.19 -0.28 15.52
N ILE A 534 15.43 0.23 15.55
CA ILE A 534 16.58 -0.49 16.11
C ILE A 534 16.39 -0.74 17.61
N GLU A 535 16.07 0.30 18.39
CA GLU A 535 15.86 0.21 19.84
C GLU A 535 14.78 -0.82 20.19
N MET A 536 13.68 -0.78 19.45
CA MET A 536 12.56 -1.70 19.63
C MET A 536 12.90 -3.13 19.26
N ALA A 537 13.66 -3.36 18.18
CA ALA A 537 14.08 -4.71 17.78
C ALA A 537 15.01 -5.35 18.81
N ILE A 538 15.96 -4.57 19.36
CA ILE A 538 16.84 -5.02 20.44
C ILE A 538 16.01 -5.37 21.69
N THR A 539 15.09 -4.48 22.08
CA THR A 539 14.20 -4.72 23.24
C THR A 539 13.34 -5.97 23.04
N ALA A 540 12.78 -6.18 21.84
CA ALA A 540 11.98 -7.35 21.52
C ALA A 540 12.80 -8.65 21.66
N ALA A 541 14.05 -8.64 21.18
CA ALA A 541 14.97 -9.77 21.29
C ALA A 541 15.33 -10.10 22.75
N GLU A 542 15.57 -9.08 23.58
CA GLU A 542 15.83 -9.25 25.02
C GLU A 542 14.63 -9.82 25.78
N THR A 543 13.43 -9.35 25.42
CA THR A 543 12.16 -9.70 26.09
C THR A 543 11.59 -11.07 25.72
N GLY A 544 12.35 -11.90 24.99
CA GLY A 544 12.02 -13.31 24.79
C GLY A 544 11.55 -13.68 23.38
N HIS A 545 11.60 -12.77 22.42
CA HIS A 545 11.19 -13.04 21.04
C HIS A 545 12.41 -13.40 20.18
N LEU A 546 12.22 -14.24 19.16
CA LEU A 546 13.20 -14.36 18.08
C LEU A 546 12.95 -13.23 17.09
N VAL A 547 13.88 -12.28 17.01
CA VAL A 547 13.81 -11.16 16.07
C VAL A 547 14.75 -11.42 14.91
N LEU A 548 14.21 -11.40 13.71
CA LEU A 548 14.96 -11.45 12.46
C LEU A 548 14.91 -10.06 11.82
N SER A 549 16.03 -9.56 11.31
CA SER A 549 16.02 -8.27 10.61
C SER A 549 17.14 -8.15 9.58
N THR A 550 17.02 -7.15 8.71
CA THR A 550 18.11 -6.74 7.81
C THR A 550 18.73 -5.39 8.16
N VAL A 551 19.99 -5.23 7.74
CA VAL A 551 20.75 -3.97 7.73
C VAL A 551 21.61 -3.96 6.47
N HIS A 552 21.74 -2.81 5.79
CA HIS A 552 22.60 -2.68 4.59
C HIS A 552 24.06 -2.41 4.95
N THR A 553 24.69 -3.37 5.61
CA THR A 553 26.12 -3.38 5.92
C THR A 553 26.77 -4.58 5.29
N SER A 554 28.03 -4.43 4.90
CA SER A 554 28.75 -5.48 4.18
C SER A 554 29.38 -6.51 5.12
N SER A 555 29.70 -6.19 6.37
CA SER A 555 30.40 -7.11 7.30
C SER A 555 29.76 -7.16 8.69
N ALA A 556 30.10 -8.17 9.47
CA ALA A 556 29.63 -8.34 10.83
C ALA A 556 30.06 -7.16 11.74
N ALA A 557 31.34 -6.77 11.69
CA ALA A 557 31.86 -5.65 12.48
C ALA A 557 31.15 -4.32 12.14
N ASN A 558 31.03 -4.00 10.85
CA ASN A 558 30.36 -2.77 10.40
C ASN A 558 28.87 -2.75 10.78
N THR A 559 28.24 -3.92 10.86
CA THR A 559 26.85 -4.03 11.33
C THR A 559 26.73 -3.59 12.78
N ILE A 560 27.64 -4.05 13.65
CA ILE A 560 27.64 -3.65 15.06
C ILE A 560 27.88 -2.15 15.21
N ASP A 561 28.90 -1.62 14.53
CA ASP A 561 29.22 -0.18 14.57
C ASP A 561 28.01 0.65 14.12
N ARG A 562 27.37 0.28 13.00
CA ARG A 562 26.19 1.00 12.49
C ARG A 562 25.01 0.99 13.47
N LEU A 563 24.76 -0.11 14.16
CA LEU A 563 23.67 -0.16 15.15
C LEU A 563 23.95 0.73 16.36
N ILE A 564 25.22 0.82 16.80
CA ILE A 564 25.62 1.68 17.90
C ILE A 564 25.58 3.16 17.48
N ASP A 565 26.10 3.47 16.30
CA ASP A 565 26.21 4.83 15.76
C ASP A 565 24.85 5.47 15.44
N ALA A 566 23.79 4.67 15.33
CA ALA A 566 22.42 5.18 15.23
C ALA A 566 21.96 5.91 16.51
N PHE A 567 22.59 5.63 17.65
CA PHE A 567 22.26 6.23 18.95
C PHE A 567 23.17 7.42 19.27
N PRO A 568 22.67 8.39 20.07
CA PRO A 568 23.50 9.42 20.69
C PRO A 568 24.67 8.80 21.48
N ALA A 569 25.83 9.47 21.44
CA ALA A 569 27.09 8.96 22.02
C ALA A 569 26.99 8.62 23.52
N ASP A 570 26.17 9.35 24.28
CA ASP A 570 25.92 9.10 25.70
C ASP A 570 25.20 7.77 25.97
N LYS A 571 24.49 7.21 24.97
CA LYS A 571 23.80 5.92 25.06
C LYS A 571 24.62 4.74 24.54
N HIS A 572 25.79 4.96 23.94
CA HIS A 572 26.57 3.89 23.30
C HIS A 572 26.92 2.74 24.24
N SER A 573 27.27 3.04 25.50
CA SER A 573 27.58 2.01 26.51
C SER A 573 26.37 1.13 26.83
N GLN A 574 25.18 1.73 26.97
CA GLN A 574 23.92 1.02 27.20
C GLN A 574 23.56 0.14 26.00
N VAL A 575 23.66 0.67 24.79
CA VAL A 575 23.34 -0.07 23.55
C VAL A 575 24.28 -1.26 23.36
N ARG A 576 25.58 -1.11 23.67
CA ARG A 576 26.53 -2.22 23.64
C ARG A 576 26.21 -3.32 24.64
N ALA A 577 25.75 -2.94 25.84
CA ALA A 577 25.29 -3.91 26.83
C ALA A 577 24.05 -4.66 26.33
N ALA A 578 23.06 -3.93 25.83
CA ALA A 578 21.82 -4.47 25.26
C ALA A 578 22.09 -5.43 24.08
N LEU A 579 22.91 -5.02 23.12
CA LEU A 579 23.36 -5.87 22.02
C LEU A 579 24.06 -7.13 22.51
N THR A 580 24.80 -7.07 23.62
CA THR A 580 25.49 -8.24 24.16
C THR A 580 24.51 -9.29 24.71
N GLU A 581 23.34 -8.87 25.17
CA GLU A 581 22.31 -9.74 25.73
C GLU A 581 21.33 -10.23 24.65
N GLY A 582 21.00 -9.38 23.68
CA GLY A 582 20.03 -9.68 22.64
C GLY A 582 20.60 -10.36 21.39
N LEU A 583 21.81 -10.00 20.93
CA LEU A 583 22.34 -10.47 19.65
C LEU A 583 22.75 -11.94 19.68
N ILE A 584 22.32 -12.72 18.67
CA ILE A 584 22.72 -14.12 18.48
C ILE A 584 23.76 -14.23 17.37
N ALA A 585 23.53 -13.58 16.23
CA ALA A 585 24.39 -13.68 15.07
C ALA A 585 24.20 -12.53 14.07
N VAL A 586 25.25 -12.26 13.31
CA VAL A 586 25.22 -11.46 12.09
C VAL A 586 25.67 -12.33 10.92
N VAL A 587 24.84 -12.41 9.89
CA VAL A 587 25.04 -13.17 8.64
C VAL A 587 25.12 -12.16 7.51
N ALA A 588 26.33 -11.76 7.12
CA ALA A 588 26.54 -10.87 5.99
C ALA A 588 26.67 -11.68 4.69
N GLN A 589 25.92 -11.28 3.67
CA GLN A 589 25.75 -12.03 2.42
C GLN A 589 26.16 -11.19 1.21
N SER A 590 26.88 -11.81 0.28
CA SER A 590 27.21 -11.25 -1.04
C SER A 590 26.87 -12.27 -2.13
N LEU A 591 26.34 -11.83 -3.27
CA LEU A 591 26.11 -12.69 -4.43
C LEU A 591 27.27 -12.60 -5.41
N VAL A 592 27.75 -13.75 -5.86
CA VAL A 592 28.87 -13.92 -6.78
C VAL A 592 28.38 -14.67 -8.02
N PRO A 593 28.79 -14.28 -9.24
CA PRO A 593 28.46 -15.03 -10.45
C PRO A 593 29.02 -16.47 -10.41
N LYS A 594 28.19 -17.45 -10.76
CA LYS A 594 28.62 -18.86 -10.94
C LYS A 594 29.27 -19.07 -12.30
N LYS A 595 30.24 -19.97 -12.39
CA LYS A 595 30.79 -20.45 -13.67
C LYS A 595 29.74 -21.10 -14.55
N SER A 596 28.79 -21.82 -13.94
CA SER A 596 27.68 -22.49 -14.63
C SER A 596 26.54 -21.55 -15.04
N GLY A 597 26.65 -20.25 -14.74
CA GLY A 597 25.59 -19.26 -14.93
C GLY A 597 24.71 -19.09 -13.69
N GLY A 598 24.13 -17.89 -13.54
CA GLY A 598 23.39 -17.50 -12.34
C GLY A 598 24.30 -17.00 -11.22
N MET A 599 23.76 -16.92 -10.00
CA MET A 599 24.43 -16.36 -8.83
C MET A 599 24.53 -17.38 -7.69
N ILE A 600 25.57 -17.27 -6.86
CA ILE A 600 25.75 -18.02 -5.61
C ILE A 600 26.03 -17.06 -4.46
N ALA A 601 25.52 -17.36 -3.26
CA ALA A 601 25.77 -16.57 -2.08
C ALA A 601 27.09 -17.00 -1.40
N ALA A 602 27.93 -16.02 -1.08
CA ALA A 602 29.05 -16.13 -0.17
C ALA A 602 28.69 -15.45 1.17
N PHE A 603 29.15 -16.03 2.28
CA PHE A 603 28.71 -15.65 3.61
C PHE A 603 29.89 -15.29 4.53
N GLU A 604 29.70 -14.22 5.30
CA GLU A 604 30.42 -13.95 6.53
C GLU A 604 29.46 -14.12 7.71
N ILE A 605 29.81 -14.96 8.67
CA ILE A 605 28.94 -15.35 9.78
C ILE A 605 29.67 -15.13 11.09
N MET A 606 29.14 -14.23 11.91
CA MET A 606 29.58 -13.98 13.27
C MET A 606 28.49 -14.44 14.24
N THR A 607 28.86 -15.28 15.22
CA THR A 607 27.95 -15.73 16.28
C THR A 607 28.33 -15.11 17.61
N MET A 608 27.36 -14.87 18.46
CA MET A 608 27.59 -14.22 19.74
C MET A 608 28.21 -15.19 20.76
N THR A 609 29.49 -14.98 21.07
CA THR A 609 30.20 -15.68 22.15
C THR A 609 30.55 -14.70 23.26
N SER A 610 30.95 -15.19 24.44
CA SER A 610 31.42 -14.32 25.54
C SER A 610 32.59 -13.43 25.12
N ALA A 611 33.48 -13.94 24.26
CA ALA A 611 34.62 -13.16 23.75
C ALA A 611 34.16 -12.03 22.82
N ILE A 612 33.27 -12.31 21.87
CA ILE A 612 32.67 -11.28 21.00
C ILE A 612 31.92 -10.25 21.83
N GLY A 613 31.14 -10.67 22.83
CA GLY A 613 30.42 -9.75 23.72
C GLY A 613 31.34 -8.81 24.49
N ASN A 614 32.49 -9.28 24.95
CA ASN A 614 33.49 -8.42 25.59
C ASN A 614 34.07 -7.40 24.61
N LEU A 615 34.36 -7.79 23.36
CA LEU A 615 34.82 -6.85 22.33
C LEU A 615 33.78 -5.76 22.04
N ILE A 616 32.50 -6.13 21.95
CA ILE A 616 31.41 -5.18 21.72
C ILE A 616 31.29 -4.21 22.90
N LYS A 617 31.30 -4.70 24.15
CA LYS A 617 31.28 -3.86 25.36
C LYS A 617 32.44 -2.87 25.40
N GLU A 618 33.65 -3.31 25.07
CA GLU A 618 34.86 -2.50 25.06
C GLU A 618 35.02 -1.61 23.82
N GLY A 619 34.19 -1.80 22.78
CA GLY A 619 34.28 -1.04 21.52
C GLY A 619 35.41 -1.44 20.60
N LYS A 620 35.88 -2.68 20.71
CA LYS A 620 36.99 -3.23 19.93
C LYS A 620 36.45 -4.02 18.73
N THR A 621 35.51 -3.44 17.97
CA THR A 621 34.84 -4.10 16.84
C THR A 621 35.79 -4.48 15.71
N THR A 622 36.90 -3.75 15.56
CA THR A 622 37.98 -4.07 14.61
C THR A 622 38.63 -5.44 14.84
N GLN A 623 38.61 -5.96 16.08
CA GLN A 623 39.18 -7.27 16.43
C GLN A 623 38.21 -8.43 16.18
N ILE A 624 36.94 -8.18 15.86
CA ILE A 624 35.93 -9.23 15.66
C ILE A 624 36.36 -10.23 14.59
N LYS A 625 36.99 -9.76 13.49
CA LYS A 625 37.47 -10.61 12.40
C LYS A 625 38.47 -11.68 12.87
N ASP A 626 39.37 -11.33 13.79
CA ASP A 626 40.37 -12.27 14.31
C ASP A 626 39.74 -13.38 15.15
N TYR A 627 38.71 -13.03 15.93
CA TYR A 627 37.94 -14.00 16.69
C TYR A 627 37.07 -14.89 15.79
N MET A 628 36.54 -14.34 14.70
CA MET A 628 35.83 -15.13 13.69
C MET A 628 36.72 -16.17 13.02
N LEU A 629 37.97 -15.81 12.71
CA LEU A 629 38.98 -16.73 12.16
C LEU A 629 39.24 -17.92 13.10
N ALA A 630 39.36 -17.66 14.41
CA ALA A 630 39.54 -18.70 15.42
C ALA A 630 38.24 -19.44 15.79
N GLY A 631 37.08 -18.90 15.42
CA GLY A 631 35.77 -19.31 15.91
C GLY A 631 35.02 -20.32 15.06
N LYS A 632 35.67 -21.04 14.14
CA LYS A 632 35.01 -22.00 13.23
C LYS A 632 34.15 -23.05 13.95
N GLN A 633 34.58 -23.51 15.12
CA GLN A 633 33.82 -24.45 15.96
C GLN A 633 32.45 -23.91 16.42
N TYR A 634 32.27 -22.59 16.45
CA TYR A 634 31.01 -21.93 16.76
C TYR A 634 30.15 -21.65 15.53
N GLY A 635 30.54 -22.16 14.35
CA GLY A 635 29.89 -21.89 13.08
C GLY A 635 30.23 -20.52 12.49
N MET A 636 31.29 -19.87 12.99
CA MET A 636 31.78 -18.60 12.42
C MET A 636 32.52 -18.84 11.10
N GLN A 637 32.41 -17.89 10.19
CA GLN A 637 33.07 -17.91 8.89
C GLN A 637 33.35 -16.48 8.46
N ILE A 638 34.55 -16.21 7.94
CA ILE A 638 34.83 -14.92 7.27
C ILE A 638 34.48 -15.02 5.78
N LEU A 639 34.18 -13.89 5.14
CA LEU A 639 33.81 -13.88 3.72
C LEU A 639 34.88 -14.56 2.84
N ASP A 640 36.15 -14.25 3.07
CA ASP A 640 37.26 -14.77 2.27
C ASP A 640 37.32 -16.31 2.31
N ASP A 641 37.01 -16.94 3.44
CA ASP A 641 36.97 -18.40 3.58
C ASP A 641 35.78 -19.00 2.82
N SER A 642 34.62 -18.33 2.83
CA SER A 642 33.44 -18.72 2.05
C SER A 642 33.72 -18.66 0.55
N LEU A 643 34.36 -17.58 0.08
CA LEU A 643 34.77 -17.43 -1.31
C LEU A 643 35.80 -18.50 -1.72
N ALA A 644 36.79 -18.79 -0.87
CA ALA A 644 37.78 -19.84 -1.11
C ALA A 644 37.14 -21.24 -1.19
N GLU A 645 36.12 -21.51 -0.37
CA GLU A 645 35.35 -22.75 -0.41
C GLU A 645 34.53 -22.88 -1.71
N LEU A 646 33.89 -21.79 -2.16
CA LEU A 646 33.20 -21.80 -3.45
C LEU A 646 34.15 -22.00 -4.63
N MET A 647 35.36 -21.42 -4.56
CA MET A 647 36.40 -21.66 -5.56
C MET A 647 36.89 -23.12 -5.54
N SER A 648 37.09 -23.72 -4.36
CA SER A 648 37.59 -25.10 -4.26
C SER A 648 36.58 -26.13 -4.76
N ARG A 649 35.29 -25.79 -4.71
CA ARG A 649 34.17 -26.55 -5.32
C ARG A 649 34.00 -26.26 -6.82
N ASP A 650 34.87 -25.46 -7.42
CA ASP A 650 34.83 -25.04 -8.82
C ASP A 650 33.57 -24.24 -9.24
N GLU A 651 32.84 -23.66 -8.27
CA GLU A 651 31.59 -22.93 -8.52
C GLU A 651 31.82 -21.51 -9.05
N ILE A 652 32.91 -20.86 -8.62
CA ILE A 652 33.27 -19.47 -8.98
C ILE A 652 34.73 -19.36 -9.44
N THR A 653 35.05 -18.34 -10.23
CA THR A 653 36.44 -18.07 -10.65
C THR A 653 37.20 -17.32 -9.55
N PHE A 654 38.52 -17.33 -9.63
CA PHE A 654 39.36 -16.51 -8.75
C PHE A 654 39.12 -15.01 -8.94
N GLU A 655 38.86 -14.58 -10.17
CA GLU A 655 38.58 -13.18 -10.50
C GLU A 655 37.28 -12.71 -9.82
N GLU A 656 36.22 -13.52 -9.89
CA GLU A 656 34.95 -13.23 -9.23
C GLU A 656 35.08 -13.25 -7.70
N ALA A 657 35.84 -14.21 -7.15
CA ALA A 657 36.14 -14.23 -5.72
C ALA A 657 36.92 -12.97 -5.26
N MET A 658 37.92 -12.55 -6.05
CA MET A 658 38.69 -11.33 -5.78
C MET A 658 37.83 -10.07 -5.86
N ALA A 659 36.88 -10.03 -6.81
CA ALA A 659 35.95 -8.91 -6.95
C ALA A 659 35.02 -8.79 -5.75
N ALA A 660 34.59 -9.93 -5.17
CA ALA A 660 33.68 -9.99 -4.04
C ALA A 660 34.35 -9.78 -2.67
N SER A 661 35.65 -10.05 -2.51
CA SER A 661 36.37 -9.87 -1.24
C SER A 661 36.48 -8.40 -0.82
N TYR A 662 36.37 -8.14 0.49
CA TYR A 662 36.54 -6.78 1.04
C TYR A 662 37.98 -6.27 0.93
N ASN A 663 38.97 -7.16 1.15
CA ASN A 663 40.39 -6.81 1.06
C ASN A 663 41.07 -7.74 0.06
N LYS A 664 41.19 -7.24 -1.17
CA LYS A 664 41.79 -7.95 -2.31
C LYS A 664 43.23 -8.39 -2.04
N ASP A 665 44.01 -7.57 -1.34
CA ASP A 665 45.41 -7.90 -1.05
C ASP A 665 45.51 -9.05 -0.04
N ASP A 666 44.70 -9.03 1.02
CA ASP A 666 44.67 -10.11 2.01
C ASP A 666 44.14 -11.42 1.40
N PHE A 667 43.07 -11.33 0.59
CA PHE A 667 42.53 -12.48 -0.13
C PHE A 667 43.57 -13.07 -1.08
N LYS A 668 44.25 -12.25 -1.88
CA LYS A 668 45.32 -12.69 -2.78
C LYS A 668 46.48 -13.32 -2.03
N LYS A 669 46.91 -12.75 -0.90
CA LYS A 669 47.98 -13.33 -0.07
C LYS A 669 47.60 -14.70 0.49
N ARG A 670 46.34 -14.88 0.92
CA ARG A 670 45.86 -16.14 1.49
C ARG A 670 45.57 -17.21 0.45
N TYR A 671 44.97 -16.83 -0.68
CA TYR A 671 44.35 -17.78 -1.62
C TYR A 671 44.87 -17.67 -3.06
N GLY A 672 45.68 -16.65 -3.39
CA GLY A 672 46.21 -16.44 -4.73
C GLY A 672 47.31 -17.42 -5.16
N SER A 673 48.00 -18.05 -4.20
CA SER A 673 49.08 -19.01 -4.47
C SER A 673 48.56 -20.39 -4.90
N SER A 674 47.30 -20.71 -4.59
CA SER A 674 46.69 -22.03 -4.82
C SER A 674 46.45 -22.35 -6.30
N GLN A 675 46.70 -21.42 -7.22
CA GLN A 675 46.61 -21.64 -8.67
C GLN A 675 47.94 -22.03 -9.35
N ASN A 676 49.09 -21.91 -8.68
CA ASN A 676 50.38 -22.17 -9.34
C ASN A 676 50.82 -23.65 -9.36
N THR A 677 49.94 -24.55 -8.94
CA THR A 677 50.10 -26.00 -9.12
C THR A 677 48.88 -26.55 -9.86
N GLN A 678 48.82 -26.32 -11.16
CA GLN A 678 48.20 -27.30 -12.05
C GLN A 678 49.02 -28.60 -11.95
N PRO A 679 48.41 -29.78 -11.81
CA PRO A 679 49.13 -31.02 -12.04
C PRO A 679 49.46 -31.07 -13.53
N ALA A 680 50.76 -31.04 -13.86
CA ALA A 680 51.25 -31.38 -15.17
C ALA A 680 50.66 -32.74 -15.59
N ALA A 681 50.11 -32.79 -16.79
CA ALA A 681 49.59 -34.00 -17.41
C ALA A 681 50.63 -35.13 -17.32
N ALA A 682 50.39 -36.10 -16.45
CA ALA A 682 51.11 -37.37 -16.43
C ALA A 682 50.30 -38.38 -17.24
N SER A 683 50.53 -38.40 -18.55
CA SER A 683 50.16 -39.52 -19.40
C SER A 683 51.10 -40.70 -19.12
N GLY A 684 50.53 -41.79 -18.62
CA GLY A 684 51.06 -43.15 -18.79
C GLY A 684 51.89 -43.73 -17.65
N ARG A 685 51.28 -44.62 -16.85
CA ARG A 685 51.53 -46.08 -16.91
C ARG A 685 50.79 -46.83 -15.80
N ALA A 686 50.05 -47.84 -16.24
CA ALA A 686 49.63 -49.10 -15.63
C ALA A 686 49.94 -49.40 -14.14
N GLY A 687 48.87 -49.83 -13.44
CA GLY A 687 48.85 -51.08 -12.68
C GLY A 687 49.10 -50.97 -11.18
N GLY A 688 48.07 -51.29 -10.37
CA GLY A 688 48.27 -51.58 -8.95
C GLY A 688 46.98 -51.62 -8.13
N ASN A 689 46.56 -52.83 -7.75
CA ASN A 689 45.45 -53.14 -6.83
C ASN A 689 45.40 -52.27 -5.57
N PHE A 690 44.21 -51.81 -5.18
CA PHE A 690 43.87 -51.58 -3.77
C PHE A 690 42.41 -52.00 -3.49
N LYS A 691 42.26 -52.92 -2.52
CA LYS A 691 40.98 -53.37 -1.95
C LYS A 691 40.39 -52.27 -1.03
N PRO A 692 39.06 -52.23 -0.83
CA PRO A 692 38.45 -51.33 0.14
C PRO A 692 38.66 -51.84 1.57
N VAL A 693 38.90 -50.93 2.51
CA VAL A 693 38.85 -51.21 3.96
C VAL A 693 37.60 -50.53 4.52
N ALA A 694 36.95 -51.28 5.40
CA ALA A 694 35.61 -51.13 5.92
C ALA A 694 35.44 -49.96 6.90
N ASP A 695 34.16 -49.63 7.10
CA ASP A 695 33.59 -48.75 8.13
C ASP A 695 34.16 -49.04 9.53
N ASP A 696 34.44 -47.97 10.28
CA ASP A 696 34.66 -48.05 11.73
C ASP A 696 33.70 -47.06 12.42
N ASP A 697 32.55 -47.61 12.81
CA ASP A 697 31.63 -47.06 13.79
C ASP A 697 32.25 -47.20 15.19
N SER A 698 32.83 -46.13 15.72
CA SER A 698 32.79 -45.86 17.16
C SER A 698 33.40 -44.50 17.47
N LEU A 699 32.60 -43.58 18.04
CA LEU A 699 33.02 -42.57 19.03
C LEU A 699 31.81 -41.71 19.43
N TYR A 700 30.94 -42.29 20.26
CA TYR A 700 30.17 -41.55 21.26
C TYR A 700 30.69 -41.98 22.63
N GLY A 701 31.31 -41.03 23.33
CA GLY A 701 31.75 -41.11 24.72
C GLY A 701 31.75 -39.72 25.31
#